data_AF-A0A3M1YU84-F1
#
_entry.id   AF-A0A3M1YU84-F1
#
_cell.length_a   1.000
_cell.length_b   1.000
_cell.length_c   1.000
_cell.angle_alpha   90.00
_cell.angle_beta   90.00
_cell.angle_gamma   90.00
#
_symmetry.space_group_name_H-M   'P 1'
#
loop_
_entity.id
_entity.type
_entity.pdbx_description
1 polymer ?
#
loop_
_entity_poly.entity_id
_entity_poly.type
_entity_poly.pdbx_seq_one_letter_code
_entity_poly.pdbx_strand_id
1 'polypeptide(L)'
;MELASQAFSSPQMFYSYEFTNVLVLGALLIGTGVIFLMAARQKGRWSWVAAVLVAVDLLVASWAFNPASDPAWLDFTPPAITWLQEHAGSDWRITSLDDPAHGRVLNPNSGWRYGLYDIRGYDSIIPRQYVDYMSALAPQVQLDFNRIAPLYTADLVGTTQDGVAGVLPPASPLLDLLGVRYIVANRTTNVFGHWQLAYEDEAVRIYENPQAMPRAYAVPVTQWADAWLPNADGQFDYSQLSAPETYTPAVITSDSGREKFLTISIDEPSWVVVNESYFPGWRAFIVPDDPEASETPLDVQLVLGNFQGVYLEEGGDYTLRFVYSPRSFQLGAFFSFVGGVLLLFMGGVWLWRLYIGRGDETNTAARVARNSLAPIILNLFNRGIDFAFAAVMLRILGPADAGLYQYAVVVFVWFDIFTNFGLNTFLTREVARDRDRAGHYFLNTSVMRLILVIVGVLPLAGFIAARQAFVSPALDSTAVLALGLLYIGLLPNSLSTGMTALFYAFEQAEYPSAVATLATISKAVFGLLALVLGYGIVGLAAVSIFTNFITFSVLVYGGRRYLHGLKWRLDRALMWLMARESWPLMINHFLAQIFFQIDIVLIEGIHGARMVGQYGVAYKWVLAINIIPAFFTMALLPVMSRQAHEDREAFKRNFGLGIKLLVALALPVAVFFTLAAHPLTLLLGGAEFLPDGAIALQLMIWSIPIGWMNSLTQYALIALDLQRRITTAFIIAVAFNVIVNLIFIPQYGYRAAALTTIASELILLLPFAWLLRGAIGRLKWFDYIWRPFTAAVVMLVLTVLLQPVQPMLALVGGIGVYVVVLLFLRPFGEEEWARLQPMLPRFLRR
;
A
#
# COMPACT_ATOMS: atom_id res chain seq x y z
N MET A 1 -24.91 38.12 12.40
CA MET A 1 -25.20 39.49 12.89
C MET A 1 -25.83 39.48 14.29
N GLU A 2 -26.74 38.56 14.61
CA GLU A 2 -27.42 38.47 15.93
C GLU A 2 -26.47 38.25 17.14
N LEU A 3 -25.38 37.50 16.97
CA LEU A 3 -24.37 37.31 18.02
C LEU A 3 -23.41 38.51 18.18
N ALA A 4 -23.25 39.34 17.14
CA ALA A 4 -22.33 40.48 17.19
C ALA A 4 -22.82 41.57 18.17
N SER A 5 -24.15 41.74 18.28
CA SER A 5 -24.76 42.62 19.29
C SER A 5 -24.64 42.10 20.73
N GLN A 6 -24.34 40.80 20.91
CA GLN A 6 -24.05 40.24 22.23
C GLN A 6 -22.58 40.42 22.61
N ALA A 7 -21.67 40.41 21.63
CA ALA A 7 -20.22 40.53 21.85
C ALA A 7 -19.69 41.98 21.83
N PHE A 8 -20.34 42.89 21.09
CA PHE A 8 -19.89 44.27 20.93
C PHE A 8 -21.00 45.25 21.34
N SER A 9 -20.67 46.14 22.27
CA SER A 9 -21.61 47.12 22.85
C SER A 9 -21.97 48.27 21.91
N SER A 10 -21.23 48.44 20.80
CA SER A 10 -21.51 49.48 19.81
C SER A 10 -20.96 49.10 18.42
N PRO A 11 -21.52 49.68 17.33
CA PRO A 11 -20.97 49.53 15.99
C PRO A 11 -19.51 50.00 15.88
N GLN A 12 -19.14 51.05 16.61
CA GLN A 12 -17.78 51.60 16.61
C GLN A 12 -16.78 50.59 17.20
N MET A 13 -17.15 49.89 18.27
CA MET A 13 -16.32 48.83 18.84
C MET A 13 -16.16 47.66 17.86
N PHE A 14 -17.23 47.24 17.20
CA PHE A 14 -17.17 46.21 16.15
C PHE A 14 -16.25 46.63 14.99
N TYR A 15 -16.43 47.84 14.44
CA TYR A 15 -15.58 48.32 13.34
C TYR A 15 -14.14 48.58 13.77
N SER A 16 -13.89 49.00 15.02
CA SER A 16 -12.54 49.12 15.57
C SER A 16 -11.85 47.76 15.70
N TYR A 17 -12.60 46.72 16.09
CA TYR A 17 -12.10 45.36 16.16
C TYR A 17 -11.80 44.80 14.76
N GLU A 18 -12.67 45.04 13.79
CA GLU A 18 -12.53 44.56 12.41
C GLU A 18 -11.61 45.43 11.53
N PHE A 19 -11.19 46.61 11.98
CA PHE A 19 -10.46 47.58 11.15
C PHE A 19 -9.19 46.99 10.53
N THR A 20 -8.42 46.23 11.32
CA THR A 20 -7.20 45.56 10.84
C THR A 20 -7.50 44.52 9.77
N ASN A 21 -8.59 43.74 9.93
CA ASN A 21 -9.02 42.74 8.95
C ASN A 21 -9.42 43.38 7.63
N VAL A 22 -10.16 44.49 7.69
CA VAL A 22 -10.56 45.28 6.51
C VAL A 22 -9.34 45.87 5.80
N LEU A 23 -8.34 46.35 6.56
CA LEU A 23 -7.12 46.91 6.00
C LEU A 23 -6.25 45.84 5.31
N VAL A 24 -6.10 44.67 5.92
CA VAL A 24 -5.41 43.51 5.34
C VAL A 24 -6.10 43.06 4.04
N LEU A 25 -7.43 42.94 4.06
CA LEU A 25 -8.22 42.62 2.87
C LEU A 25 -7.98 43.64 1.75
N GLY A 26 -8.04 44.93 2.05
CA GLY A 26 -7.82 46.00 1.06
C GLY A 26 -6.41 45.94 0.44
N ALA A 27 -5.38 45.74 1.26
CA ALA A 27 -4.00 45.64 0.79
C ALA A 27 -3.77 44.42 -0.12
N LEU A 28 -4.31 43.26 0.25
CA LEU A 28 -4.21 42.03 -0.53
C LEU A 28 -4.95 42.15 -1.87
N LEU A 29 -6.14 42.76 -1.87
CA LEU A 29 -6.95 42.95 -3.08
C LEU A 29 -6.25 43.86 -4.09
N ILE A 30 -5.62 44.94 -3.62
CA ILE A 30 -4.81 45.84 -4.45
C ILE A 30 -3.57 45.11 -4.99
N GLY A 31 -2.82 44.42 -4.12
CA GLY A 31 -1.63 43.66 -4.52
C GLY A 31 -1.94 42.57 -5.57
N THR A 32 -3.06 41.88 -5.40
CA THR A 32 -3.57 40.86 -6.32
C THR A 32 -3.92 41.49 -7.67
N GLY A 33 -4.67 42.60 -7.66
CA GLY A 33 -4.99 43.34 -8.88
C GLY A 33 -3.74 43.75 -9.68
N VAL A 34 -2.72 44.28 -9.00
CA VAL A 34 -1.44 44.68 -9.63
C VAL A 34 -0.70 43.48 -10.24
N ILE A 35 -0.61 42.37 -9.51
CA ILE A 35 0.10 41.17 -9.96
C ILE A 35 -0.62 40.49 -11.14
N PHE A 36 -1.95 40.42 -11.13
CA PHE A 36 -2.73 39.90 -12.26
C PHE A 36 -2.60 40.79 -13.51
N LEU A 37 -2.61 42.12 -13.34
CA LEU A 37 -2.34 43.07 -14.42
C LEU A 37 -0.93 42.87 -15.03
N MET A 38 0.08 42.62 -14.18
CA MET A 38 1.45 42.35 -14.64
C MET A 38 1.58 40.97 -15.31
N ALA A 39 0.92 39.94 -14.77
CA ALA A 39 0.91 38.59 -15.35
C ALA A 39 0.20 38.52 -16.71
N ALA A 40 -0.86 39.31 -16.90
CA ALA A 40 -1.54 39.44 -18.19
C ALA A 40 -0.64 40.06 -19.27
N ARG A 41 0.31 40.93 -18.88
CA ARG A 41 1.22 41.66 -19.80
C ARG A 41 2.55 40.96 -20.04
N GLN A 42 3.10 40.23 -19.06
CA GLN A 42 4.37 39.49 -19.16
C GLN A 42 4.24 38.09 -18.54
N LYS A 43 3.91 37.09 -19.36
CA LYS A 43 3.82 35.70 -18.91
C LYS A 43 5.20 35.15 -18.50
N GLY A 44 5.23 34.34 -17.42
CA GLY A 44 6.46 33.74 -16.89
C GLY A 44 6.62 33.94 -15.39
N ARG A 45 7.49 34.87 -14.95
CA ARG A 45 7.77 35.09 -13.51
C ARG A 45 6.54 35.54 -12.72
N TRP A 46 5.68 36.36 -13.32
CA TRP A 46 4.51 36.94 -12.64
C TRP A 46 3.40 35.92 -12.40
N SER A 47 3.34 34.85 -13.20
CA SER A 47 2.42 33.74 -12.97
C SER A 47 2.78 32.97 -11.68
N TRP A 48 4.07 32.78 -11.39
CA TRP A 48 4.52 32.19 -10.14
C TRP A 48 4.30 33.12 -8.95
N VAL A 49 4.57 34.42 -9.11
CA VAL A 49 4.30 35.43 -8.07
C VAL A 49 2.80 35.51 -7.76
N ALA A 50 1.92 35.41 -8.76
CA ALA A 50 0.48 35.34 -8.57
C ALA A 50 0.07 34.10 -7.77
N ALA A 51 0.63 32.93 -8.09
CA ALA A 51 0.36 31.70 -7.35
C ALA A 51 0.82 31.79 -5.88
N VAL A 52 2.01 32.34 -5.63
CA VAL A 52 2.51 32.57 -4.26
C VAL A 52 1.64 33.57 -3.50
N LEU A 53 1.22 34.67 -4.15
CA LEU A 53 0.35 35.66 -3.50
C LEU A 53 -1.00 35.06 -3.11
N VAL A 54 -1.62 34.28 -3.99
CA VAL A 54 -2.88 33.57 -3.68
C VAL A 54 -2.69 32.61 -2.51
N ALA A 55 -1.57 31.89 -2.45
CA ALA A 55 -1.27 31.02 -1.31
C ALA A 55 -1.11 31.82 0.00
N VAL A 56 -0.42 32.97 -0.04
CA VAL A 56 -0.26 33.85 1.13
C VAL A 56 -1.59 34.45 1.57
N ASP A 57 -2.42 34.93 0.64
CA ASP A 57 -3.77 35.45 0.92
C ASP A 57 -4.64 34.39 1.63
N LEU A 58 -4.67 33.17 1.08
CA LEU A 58 -5.38 32.05 1.71
C LEU A 58 -4.82 31.68 3.10
N LEU A 59 -3.49 31.73 3.29
CA LEU A 59 -2.87 31.50 4.59
C LEU A 59 -3.23 32.60 5.60
N VAL A 60 -3.18 33.88 5.20
CA VAL A 60 -3.51 35.02 6.08
C VAL A 60 -4.99 35.00 6.46
N ALA A 61 -5.87 34.74 5.50
CA ALA A 61 -7.31 34.63 5.74
C ALA A 61 -7.66 33.46 6.69
N SER A 62 -6.89 32.38 6.65
CA SER A 62 -7.11 31.21 7.52
C SER A 62 -6.35 31.27 8.85
N TRP A 63 -5.32 32.12 8.99
CA TRP A 63 -4.45 32.17 10.16
C TRP A 63 -5.20 32.46 11.47
N ALA A 64 -6.12 33.44 11.44
CA ALA A 64 -6.96 33.79 12.60
C ALA A 64 -8.14 32.84 12.80
N PHE A 65 -8.48 32.03 11.80
CA PHE A 65 -9.50 30.97 11.89
C PHE A 65 -8.96 29.71 12.55
N ASN A 66 -7.68 29.67 12.88
CA ASN A 66 -7.06 28.64 13.69
C ASN A 66 -7.32 29.03 15.16
N PRO A 67 -8.28 28.41 15.87
CA PRO A 67 -8.52 28.71 17.27
C PRO A 67 -7.41 28.05 18.10
N ALA A 68 -6.19 28.57 17.96
CA ALA A 68 -5.08 28.22 18.82
C ALA A 68 -5.28 29.01 20.11
N SER A 69 -6.04 28.43 21.05
CA SER A 69 -5.86 28.79 22.45
C SER A 69 -4.39 28.64 22.80
N ASP A 70 -3.87 29.52 23.65
CA ASP A 70 -2.49 29.44 24.12
C ASP A 70 -2.22 28.02 24.66
N PRO A 71 -1.30 27.23 24.06
CA PRO A 71 -1.06 25.86 24.48
C PRO A 71 -0.58 25.78 25.94
N ALA A 72 -0.01 26.86 26.50
CA ALA A 72 0.35 26.94 27.90
C ALA A 72 -0.85 26.75 28.85
N TRP A 73 -2.07 27.07 28.40
CA TRP A 73 -3.29 26.83 29.18
C TRP A 73 -3.59 25.34 29.37
N LEU A 74 -2.94 24.50 28.57
CA LEU A 74 -3.09 23.06 28.63
C LEU A 74 -2.00 22.38 29.47
N ASP A 75 -1.01 23.13 29.97
CA ASP A 75 0.07 22.60 30.82
C ASP A 75 -0.41 22.35 32.27
N PHE A 76 -1.57 22.88 32.63
CA PHE A 76 -2.20 22.62 33.92
C PHE A 76 -3.10 21.39 33.87
N THR A 77 -2.80 20.39 34.70
CA THR A 77 -3.68 19.24 34.96
C THR A 77 -4.35 19.42 36.32
N PRO A 78 -5.69 19.49 36.39
CA PRO A 78 -6.40 19.61 37.66
C PRO A 78 -6.15 18.41 38.59
N PRO A 79 -6.08 18.59 39.93
CA PRO A 79 -5.85 17.50 40.88
C PRO A 79 -6.83 16.32 40.73
N ALA A 80 -8.12 16.60 40.52
CA ALA A 80 -9.14 15.59 40.24
C ALA A 80 -8.84 14.75 38.98
N ILE A 81 -8.27 15.36 37.94
CA ILE A 81 -7.87 14.67 36.71
C ILE A 81 -6.64 13.81 36.96
N THR A 82 -5.64 14.32 37.67
CA THR A 82 -4.47 13.51 38.07
C THR A 82 -4.90 12.27 38.86
N TRP A 83 -5.81 12.45 39.83
CA TRP A 83 -6.36 11.33 40.59
C TRP A 83 -7.06 10.31 39.68
N LEU A 84 -7.88 10.76 38.72
CA LEU A 84 -8.53 9.86 37.76
C LEU A 84 -7.53 9.14 36.85
N GLN A 85 -6.42 9.78 36.45
CA GLN A 85 -5.39 9.12 35.64
C GLN A 85 -4.71 7.98 36.40
N GLU A 86 -4.51 8.15 37.71
CA GLU A 86 -3.91 7.13 38.58
C GLU A 86 -4.85 5.97 38.90
N HIS A 87 -6.17 6.19 38.92
CA HIS A 87 -7.16 5.19 39.38
C HIS A 87 -8.03 4.60 38.26
N ALA A 88 -8.42 5.38 37.26
CA ALA A 88 -9.22 4.91 36.12
C ALA A 88 -8.34 4.37 34.99
N GLY A 89 -7.27 5.10 34.65
CA GLY A 89 -6.38 4.76 33.54
C GLY A 89 -7.13 4.45 32.23
N SER A 90 -6.67 3.44 31.52
CA SER A 90 -7.31 2.91 30.29
C SER A 90 -8.36 1.83 30.54
N ASP A 91 -8.48 1.36 31.78
CA ASP A 91 -9.21 0.14 32.11
C ASP A 91 -10.69 0.40 32.40
N TRP A 92 -11.02 1.66 32.74
CA TRP A 92 -12.36 2.05 33.17
C TRP A 92 -12.86 3.30 32.45
N ARG A 93 -14.19 3.43 32.39
CA ARG A 93 -14.84 4.64 31.89
C ARG A 93 -15.26 5.58 33.02
N ILE A 94 -15.40 6.84 32.65
CA ILE A 94 -15.94 7.90 33.50
C ILE A 94 -17.19 8.51 32.86
N THR A 95 -17.95 9.27 33.64
CA THR A 95 -18.95 10.21 33.14
C THR A 95 -19.07 11.39 34.11
N SER A 96 -19.82 12.43 33.73
CA SER A 96 -20.17 13.50 34.67
C SER A 96 -21.66 13.52 35.00
N LEU A 97 -21.92 13.93 36.24
CA LEU A 97 -23.23 14.31 36.72
C LEU A 97 -23.25 15.84 36.82
N ASP A 98 -23.93 16.48 35.87
CA ASP A 98 -24.00 17.93 35.79
C ASP A 98 -25.21 18.45 36.57
N ASP A 99 -24.99 19.52 37.33
CA ASP A 99 -26.04 20.29 37.98
C ASP A 99 -26.35 21.54 37.13
N PRO A 100 -27.54 21.63 36.53
CA PRO A 100 -27.95 22.76 35.70
C PRO A 100 -27.84 24.12 36.39
N ALA A 101 -27.97 24.16 37.72
CA ALA A 101 -27.85 25.38 38.51
C ALA A 101 -26.39 25.81 38.73
N HIS A 102 -25.43 24.90 38.61
CA HIS A 102 -24.01 25.14 38.94
C HIS A 102 -23.06 24.97 37.74
N GLY A 103 -23.60 24.72 36.54
CA GLY A 103 -22.83 24.60 35.30
C GLY A 103 -22.22 23.22 35.08
N ARG A 104 -21.54 23.05 33.95
CA ARG A 104 -20.96 21.77 33.53
C ARG A 104 -19.69 21.46 34.29
N VAL A 105 -19.56 20.22 34.77
CA VAL A 105 -18.39 19.78 35.53
C VAL A 105 -17.24 19.41 34.61
N LEU A 106 -17.54 18.61 33.58
CA LEU A 106 -16.57 18.14 32.60
C LEU A 106 -17.20 18.12 31.22
N ASN A 107 -16.63 18.86 30.26
CA ASN A 107 -17.13 18.86 28.89
C ASN A 107 -16.81 17.51 28.19
N PRO A 108 -17.70 16.99 27.31
CA PRO A 108 -17.41 15.82 26.49
C PRO A 108 -16.08 15.96 25.71
N ASN A 109 -15.40 14.84 25.48
CA ASN A 109 -14.08 14.71 24.84
C ASN A 109 -12.90 15.37 25.57
N SER A 110 -13.13 16.19 26.61
CA SER A 110 -12.02 16.85 27.33
C SER A 110 -11.12 15.85 28.08
N GLY A 111 -11.68 14.72 28.52
CA GLY A 111 -10.95 13.62 29.16
C GLY A 111 -9.93 12.92 28.25
N TRP A 112 -10.12 12.95 26.92
CA TRP A 112 -9.24 12.25 25.96
C TRP A 112 -7.80 12.74 26.02
N ARG A 113 -7.59 14.05 26.29
CA ARG A 113 -6.26 14.62 26.49
C ARG A 113 -5.47 13.90 27.57
N TYR A 114 -6.17 13.42 28.59
CA TYR A 114 -5.60 12.80 29.78
C TYR A 114 -5.65 11.27 29.72
N GLY A 115 -6.08 10.69 28.60
CA GLY A 115 -6.26 9.24 28.47
C GLY A 115 -7.48 8.69 29.21
N LEU A 116 -8.45 9.55 29.57
CA LEU A 116 -9.67 9.16 30.26
C LEU A 116 -10.80 8.89 29.25
N TYR A 117 -11.46 7.75 29.38
CA TYR A 117 -12.56 7.34 28.52
C TYR A 117 -13.91 7.78 29.08
N ASP A 118 -14.52 8.78 28.45
CA ASP A 118 -15.87 9.26 28.79
C ASP A 118 -16.92 8.52 27.95
N ILE A 119 -18.05 8.14 28.55
CA ILE A 119 -19.21 7.59 27.81
C ILE A 119 -19.94 8.68 27.00
N ARG A 120 -19.62 9.95 27.23
CA ARG A 120 -20.17 11.09 26.49
C ARG A 120 -19.20 11.51 25.40
N GLY A 121 -19.76 11.98 24.29
CA GLY A 121 -18.97 12.42 23.14
C GLY A 121 -19.53 13.67 22.49
N TYR A 122 -18.66 14.49 21.91
CA TYR A 122 -19.03 15.40 20.82
C TYR A 122 -18.54 14.78 19.51
N ASP A 123 -19.47 14.29 18.70
CA ASP A 123 -19.18 13.56 17.46
C ASP A 123 -20.16 13.94 16.37
N SER A 124 -19.67 14.32 15.20
CA SER A 124 -20.50 14.70 14.05
C SER A 124 -21.43 13.58 13.57
N ILE A 125 -21.16 12.34 13.97
CA ILE A 125 -21.96 11.16 13.66
C ILE A 125 -22.04 10.31 14.93
N ILE A 126 -23.24 10.17 15.49
CA ILE A 126 -23.51 9.33 16.67
C ILE A 126 -24.38 8.15 16.22
N PRO A 127 -24.00 6.89 16.51
CA PRO A 127 -24.84 5.74 16.20
C PRO A 127 -26.18 5.83 16.94
N ARG A 128 -27.29 5.65 16.21
CA ARG A 128 -28.64 5.64 16.82
C ARG A 128 -28.74 4.65 17.98
N GLN A 129 -28.16 3.46 17.82
CA GLN A 129 -28.08 2.44 18.87
C GLN A 129 -27.48 2.98 20.18
N TYR A 130 -26.40 3.77 20.08
CA TYR A 130 -25.79 4.36 21.26
C TYR A 130 -26.67 5.46 21.87
N VAL A 131 -27.35 6.24 21.03
CA VAL A 131 -28.35 7.21 21.48
C VAL A 131 -29.49 6.52 22.21
N ASP A 132 -30.02 5.41 21.68
CA ASP A 132 -31.11 4.65 22.29
C ASP A 132 -30.67 4.07 23.65
N TYR A 133 -29.47 3.50 23.72
CA TYR A 133 -28.86 3.01 24.96
C TYR A 133 -28.72 4.14 26.00
N MET A 134 -28.16 5.29 25.60
CA MET A 134 -28.00 6.43 26.50
C MET A 134 -29.34 7.10 26.86
N SER A 135 -30.36 6.98 26.00
CA SER A 135 -31.72 7.49 26.27
C SER A 135 -32.45 6.65 27.32
N ALA A 136 -32.12 5.35 27.42
CA ALA A 136 -32.59 4.50 28.50
C ALA A 136 -31.98 4.87 29.87
N LEU A 137 -30.81 5.52 29.87
CA LEU A 137 -30.17 6.08 31.07
C LEU A 137 -30.73 7.46 31.43
N ALA A 138 -30.73 8.40 30.49
CA ALA A 138 -31.17 9.78 30.71
C ALA A 138 -31.60 10.45 29.40
N PRO A 139 -32.51 11.44 29.43
CA PRO A 139 -32.92 12.18 28.24
C PRO A 139 -31.75 12.82 27.47
N GLN A 140 -31.63 12.52 26.17
CA GLN A 140 -30.55 13.00 25.31
C GLN A 140 -30.87 14.37 24.68
N VAL A 141 -30.90 15.42 25.50
CA VAL A 141 -31.31 16.79 25.11
C VAL A 141 -30.26 17.58 24.32
N GLN A 142 -29.07 17.03 24.06
CA GLN A 142 -27.98 17.73 23.37
C GLN A 142 -27.65 17.17 21.97
N LEU A 143 -28.50 16.32 21.40
CA LEU A 143 -28.27 15.70 20.09
C LEU A 143 -28.18 16.73 18.95
N ASP A 144 -28.91 17.84 19.03
CA ASP A 144 -28.83 18.95 18.05
C ASP A 144 -27.44 19.61 17.99
N PHE A 145 -26.65 19.44 19.06
CA PHE A 145 -25.27 19.89 19.13
C PHE A 145 -24.27 18.78 18.85
N ASN A 146 -24.71 17.64 18.28
CA ASN A 146 -23.89 16.46 18.05
C ASN A 146 -23.24 15.94 19.35
N ARG A 147 -24.00 15.93 20.45
CA ARG A 147 -23.52 15.49 21.77
C ARG A 147 -24.42 14.46 22.41
N ILE A 148 -23.78 13.47 23.04
CA ILE A 148 -24.42 12.69 24.11
C ILE A 148 -24.49 13.57 25.36
N ALA A 149 -25.69 13.72 25.91
CA ALA A 149 -25.93 14.58 27.06
C ALA A 149 -25.26 14.00 28.33
N PRO A 150 -24.82 14.87 29.26
CA PRO A 150 -24.43 14.43 30.60
C PRO A 150 -25.62 13.82 31.35
N LEU A 151 -25.30 13.09 32.42
CA LEU A 151 -26.33 12.77 33.41
C LEU A 151 -26.65 14.06 34.17
N TYR A 152 -27.93 14.31 34.45
CA TYR A 152 -28.36 15.50 35.18
C TYR A 152 -28.88 15.13 36.56
N THR A 153 -28.73 16.04 37.52
CA THR A 153 -29.46 15.98 38.79
C THR A 153 -30.96 16.11 38.53
N ALA A 154 -31.79 15.50 39.38
CA ALA A 154 -33.23 15.25 39.16
C ALA A 154 -34.10 16.50 38.86
N ASP A 155 -33.58 17.71 39.09
CA ASP A 155 -34.32 18.98 38.95
C ASP A 155 -34.59 19.42 37.49
N LEU A 156 -34.08 18.71 36.48
CA LEU A 156 -34.39 18.99 35.06
C LEU A 156 -35.50 18.10 34.44
N VAL A 157 -36.04 17.10 35.13
CA VAL A 157 -37.19 16.31 34.63
C VAL A 157 -38.51 17.03 34.96
N GLY A 158 -38.53 18.33 34.70
CA GLY A 158 -39.59 19.25 35.08
C GLY A 158 -40.22 19.99 33.92
N THR A 159 -40.11 19.55 32.65
CA THR A 159 -40.85 20.14 31.51
C THR A 159 -40.97 19.22 30.28
N THR A 160 -41.34 17.95 30.44
CA THR A 160 -42.07 17.23 29.38
C THR A 160 -43.35 16.64 29.98
N GLN A 161 -44.45 16.73 29.24
CA GLN A 161 -45.82 16.46 29.69
C GLN A 161 -46.11 15.01 30.13
N ASP A 162 -45.11 14.12 30.14
CA ASP A 162 -45.26 12.70 30.43
C ASP A 162 -44.45 12.35 31.69
N GLY A 163 -45.15 12.31 32.83
CA GLY A 163 -44.57 12.25 34.17
C GLY A 163 -43.65 11.06 34.46
N VAL A 164 -42.34 11.27 34.36
CA VAL A 164 -41.31 10.39 34.94
C VAL A 164 -40.71 11.09 36.16
N ALA A 165 -41.05 10.61 37.36
CA ALA A 165 -40.55 11.14 38.62
C ALA A 165 -39.07 10.78 38.83
N GLY A 166 -38.27 11.79 39.18
CA GLY A 166 -36.83 11.69 39.36
C GLY A 166 -36.40 10.87 40.58
N VAL A 167 -35.72 9.77 40.29
CA VAL A 167 -34.59 9.27 41.09
C VAL A 167 -33.42 9.27 40.12
N LEU A 168 -32.27 9.74 40.58
CA LEU A 168 -30.97 9.50 39.95
C LEU A 168 -30.97 8.03 39.42
N PRO A 169 -30.52 7.71 38.19
CA PRO A 169 -30.32 6.34 37.74
C PRO A 169 -28.88 5.83 37.96
N PRO A 170 -28.11 6.20 39.01
CA PRO A 170 -26.77 5.70 39.21
C PRO A 170 -26.84 4.22 39.67
N ALA A 171 -28.01 3.72 40.08
CA ALA A 171 -28.27 2.30 40.26
C ALA A 171 -28.66 1.56 38.95
N SER A 172 -28.63 2.22 37.80
CA SER A 172 -28.94 1.56 36.53
C SER A 172 -27.84 0.55 36.19
N PRO A 173 -28.18 -0.73 35.92
CA PRO A 173 -27.22 -1.73 35.46
C PRO A 173 -26.52 -1.35 34.15
N LEU A 174 -27.09 -0.41 33.39
CA LEU A 174 -26.50 0.07 32.14
C LEU A 174 -25.18 0.83 32.37
N LEU A 175 -25.00 1.51 33.51
CA LEU A 175 -23.71 2.13 33.86
C LEU A 175 -22.65 1.09 34.20
N ASP A 176 -23.05 0.01 34.88
CA ASP A 176 -22.20 -1.12 35.21
C ASP A 176 -21.73 -1.79 33.92
N LEU A 177 -22.67 -2.08 33.03
CA LEU A 177 -22.43 -2.67 31.72
C LEU A 177 -21.60 -1.77 30.81
N LEU A 178 -21.65 -0.44 30.93
CA LEU A 178 -20.75 0.50 30.23
C LEU A 178 -19.34 0.57 30.84
N GLY A 179 -19.09 -0.11 31.96
CA GLY A 179 -17.82 -0.08 32.66
C GLY A 179 -17.51 1.29 33.27
N VAL A 180 -18.54 2.02 33.67
CA VAL A 180 -18.39 3.34 34.32
C VAL A 180 -18.00 3.14 35.77
N ARG A 181 -16.70 3.25 36.04
CA ARG A 181 -16.16 3.11 37.40
C ARG A 181 -16.29 4.40 38.19
N TYR A 182 -16.20 5.57 37.53
CA TYR A 182 -16.18 6.86 38.24
C TYR A 182 -17.19 7.86 37.66
N ILE A 183 -17.91 8.55 38.54
CA ILE A 183 -18.75 9.70 38.22
C ILE A 183 -18.12 10.95 38.83
N VAL A 184 -17.90 11.97 37.99
CA VAL A 184 -17.45 13.30 38.43
C VAL A 184 -18.66 14.21 38.59
N ALA A 185 -18.86 14.74 39.78
CA ALA A 185 -19.98 15.62 40.12
C ALA A 185 -19.48 16.95 40.69
N ASN A 186 -20.35 17.97 40.67
CA ASN A 186 -20.05 19.22 41.35
C ASN A 186 -19.87 18.96 42.86
N ARG A 187 -19.03 19.74 43.54
CA ARG A 187 -18.78 19.60 44.98
C ARG A 187 -20.05 19.62 45.83
N THR A 188 -21.08 20.37 45.43
CA THR A 188 -22.35 20.44 46.15
C THR A 188 -23.28 19.26 45.86
N THR A 189 -22.98 18.44 44.86
CA THR A 189 -23.81 17.33 44.40
C THR A 189 -23.46 16.03 45.13
N ASN A 190 -24.49 15.38 45.69
CA ASN A 190 -24.37 14.06 46.31
C ASN A 190 -24.89 12.97 45.37
N VAL A 191 -24.16 11.85 45.28
CA VAL A 191 -24.59 10.64 44.58
C VAL A 191 -24.90 9.57 45.63
N PHE A 192 -26.05 8.90 45.50
CA PHE A 192 -26.54 7.89 46.43
C PHE A 192 -26.61 6.50 45.77
N GLY A 193 -26.79 5.43 46.56
CA GLY A 193 -26.91 4.05 46.08
C GLY A 193 -25.68 3.21 46.41
N HIS A 194 -25.20 2.41 45.46
CA HIS A 194 -23.98 1.60 45.62
C HIS A 194 -22.68 2.42 45.44
N TRP A 195 -22.79 3.69 45.06
CA TRP A 195 -21.66 4.59 44.79
C TRP A 195 -20.98 5.05 46.08
N GLN A 196 -19.66 5.08 46.08
CA GLN A 196 -18.84 5.45 47.24
C GLN A 196 -18.03 6.71 46.93
N LEU A 197 -18.00 7.68 47.85
CA LEU A 197 -17.16 8.87 47.67
C LEU A 197 -15.68 8.46 47.71
N ALA A 198 -14.97 8.65 46.60
CA ALA A 198 -13.58 8.24 46.44
C ALA A 198 -12.60 9.43 46.47
N TYR A 199 -13.05 10.61 46.02
CA TYR A 199 -12.25 11.83 46.00
C TYR A 199 -13.11 13.09 46.17
N GLU A 200 -12.57 14.11 46.82
CA GLU A 200 -13.18 15.43 46.96
C GLU A 200 -12.10 16.52 46.99
N ASP A 201 -12.30 17.60 46.22
CA ASP A 201 -11.48 18.81 46.28
C ASP A 201 -12.35 20.09 46.36
N GLU A 202 -11.74 21.24 46.10
CA GLU A 202 -12.45 22.52 46.17
C GLU A 202 -13.55 22.69 45.10
N ALA A 203 -13.48 21.93 43.99
CA ALA A 203 -14.32 22.08 42.82
C ALA A 203 -15.27 20.89 42.57
N VAL A 204 -14.83 19.65 42.81
CA VAL A 204 -15.56 18.43 42.42
C VAL A 204 -15.55 17.34 43.50
N ARG A 205 -16.52 16.43 43.38
CA ARG A 205 -16.54 15.13 44.06
C ARG A 205 -16.51 14.02 43.02
N ILE A 206 -15.77 12.96 43.30
CA ILE A 206 -15.73 11.76 42.46
C ILE A 206 -16.23 10.58 43.26
N TYR A 207 -17.20 9.88 42.67
CA TYR A 207 -17.80 8.69 43.25
C TYR A 207 -17.38 7.45 42.46
N GLU A 208 -17.06 6.37 43.17
CA GLU A 208 -16.69 5.08 42.62
C GLU A 208 -17.87 4.10 42.61
N ASN A 209 -18.01 3.36 41.52
CA ASN A 209 -18.93 2.24 41.37
C ASN A 209 -18.19 0.90 41.50
N PRO A 210 -18.38 0.16 42.61
CA PRO A 210 -17.75 -1.13 42.79
C PRO A 210 -18.25 -2.22 41.83
N GLN A 211 -19.43 -2.03 41.21
CA GLN A 211 -20.13 -2.99 40.34
C GLN A 211 -19.78 -2.83 38.84
N ALA A 212 -18.92 -1.87 38.48
CA ALA A 212 -18.54 -1.64 37.08
C ALA A 212 -17.92 -2.89 36.42
N MET A 213 -18.42 -3.24 35.23
CA MET A 213 -17.92 -4.38 34.44
C MET A 213 -16.62 -4.04 33.71
N PRO A 214 -15.67 -4.99 33.56
CA PRO A 214 -14.45 -4.76 32.80
C PRO A 214 -14.74 -4.51 31.31
N ARG A 215 -13.76 -3.94 30.59
CA ARG A 215 -13.88 -3.59 29.17
C ARG A 215 -14.13 -4.80 28.25
N ALA A 216 -13.74 -6.00 28.68
CA ALA A 216 -14.07 -7.25 28.01
C ALA A 216 -14.17 -8.39 29.05
N TYR A 217 -15.11 -9.31 28.83
CA TYR A 217 -15.36 -10.45 29.72
C TYR A 217 -16.10 -11.59 29.02
N ALA A 218 -15.99 -12.81 29.53
CA ALA A 218 -16.82 -13.95 29.15
C ALA A 218 -17.93 -14.18 30.16
N VAL A 219 -19.10 -14.58 29.65
CA VAL A 219 -20.22 -15.06 30.44
C VAL A 219 -20.57 -16.48 29.98
N PRO A 220 -20.66 -17.45 30.89
CA PRO A 220 -21.14 -18.79 30.57
C PRO A 220 -22.51 -18.78 29.92
N VAL A 221 -22.71 -19.66 28.93
CA VAL A 221 -23.97 -19.76 28.19
C VAL A 221 -25.15 -20.10 29.08
N THR A 222 -24.91 -20.84 30.17
CA THR A 222 -25.91 -21.20 31.18
C THR A 222 -26.51 -19.99 31.92
N GLN A 223 -25.80 -18.86 31.93
CA GLN A 223 -26.23 -17.60 32.53
C GLN A 223 -26.63 -16.54 31.48
N TRP A 224 -26.56 -16.87 30.19
CA TRP A 224 -26.90 -15.94 29.13
C TRP A 224 -28.41 -15.73 29.07
N ALA A 225 -28.86 -14.49 29.26
CA ALA A 225 -30.27 -14.15 29.20
C ALA A 225 -30.72 -13.84 27.77
N ASP A 226 -31.89 -14.34 27.37
CA ASP A 226 -32.47 -14.07 26.04
C ASP A 226 -32.63 -12.57 25.77
N ALA A 227 -32.92 -11.78 26.81
CA ALA A 227 -33.05 -10.32 26.73
C ALA A 227 -31.76 -9.58 26.33
N TRP A 228 -30.60 -10.26 26.38
CA TRP A 228 -29.31 -9.70 25.99
C TRP A 228 -29.04 -9.82 24.49
N LEU A 229 -29.95 -10.45 23.75
CA LEU A 229 -30.00 -10.41 22.30
C LEU A 229 -31.18 -9.55 21.85
N PRO A 230 -31.12 -8.97 20.63
CA PRO A 230 -32.26 -8.23 20.11
C PRO A 230 -33.46 -9.17 19.94
N ASN A 231 -34.66 -8.65 20.18
CA ASN A 231 -35.90 -9.38 19.91
C ASN A 231 -36.07 -9.65 18.39
N ALA A 232 -37.14 -10.35 18.02
CA ALA A 232 -37.41 -10.70 16.61
C ALA A 232 -37.51 -9.49 15.66
N ASP A 233 -37.83 -8.30 16.19
CA ASP A 233 -37.92 -7.03 15.45
C ASP A 233 -36.58 -6.25 15.42
N GLY A 234 -35.52 -6.81 16.01
CA GLY A 234 -34.19 -6.18 16.06
C GLY A 234 -34.06 -5.10 17.15
N GLN A 235 -34.97 -5.05 18.12
CA GLN A 235 -35.00 -4.04 19.19
C GLN A 235 -34.62 -4.65 20.55
N PHE A 236 -34.11 -3.82 21.45
CA PHE A 236 -33.82 -4.19 22.84
C PHE A 236 -34.83 -3.56 23.79
N ASP A 237 -35.25 -4.33 24.79
CA ASP A 237 -35.87 -3.79 25.98
C ASP A 237 -34.78 -3.49 27.02
N TYR A 238 -34.29 -2.24 27.01
CA TYR A 238 -33.20 -1.80 27.88
C TYR A 238 -33.52 -1.92 29.38
N SER A 239 -34.81 -2.00 29.75
CA SER A 239 -35.23 -2.18 31.15
C SER A 239 -34.96 -3.59 31.69
N GLN A 240 -34.78 -4.57 30.80
CA GLN A 240 -34.48 -5.96 31.15
C GLN A 240 -32.98 -6.28 31.11
N LEU A 241 -32.13 -5.32 30.76
CA LEU A 241 -30.68 -5.52 30.74
C LEU A 241 -30.11 -5.46 32.15
N SER A 242 -29.23 -6.41 32.45
CA SER A 242 -28.59 -6.58 33.76
C SER A 242 -27.15 -7.04 33.58
N ALA A 243 -26.32 -6.80 34.59
CA ALA A 243 -24.99 -7.39 34.65
C ALA A 243 -25.08 -8.90 34.93
N PRO A 244 -24.17 -9.73 34.38
CA PRO A 244 -24.08 -11.16 34.70
C PRO A 244 -23.75 -11.38 36.18
N GLU A 245 -24.28 -12.45 36.77
CA GLU A 245 -23.95 -12.82 38.16
C GLU A 245 -22.50 -13.30 38.29
N THR A 246 -22.01 -14.05 37.29
CA THR A 246 -20.60 -14.47 37.21
C THR A 246 -20.04 -14.22 35.82
N TYR A 247 -18.77 -13.83 35.77
CA TYR A 247 -18.06 -13.57 34.53
C TYR A 247 -16.55 -13.82 34.71
N THR A 248 -15.86 -14.08 33.61
CA THR A 248 -14.41 -14.18 33.56
C THR A 248 -13.85 -12.95 32.83
N PRO A 249 -13.05 -12.08 33.47
CA PRO A 249 -12.46 -10.93 32.80
C PRO A 249 -11.54 -11.35 31.65
N ALA A 250 -11.56 -10.59 30.55
CA ALA A 250 -10.64 -10.75 29.44
C ALA A 250 -9.59 -9.62 29.45
N VAL A 251 -8.36 -9.93 29.03
CA VAL A 251 -7.27 -8.94 28.98
C VAL A 251 -7.15 -8.42 27.55
N ILE A 252 -7.32 -7.12 27.36
CA ILE A 252 -7.06 -6.46 26.07
C ILE A 252 -5.56 -6.22 25.95
N THR A 253 -4.91 -6.92 25.03
CA THR A 253 -3.44 -6.85 24.84
C THR A 253 -3.03 -5.74 23.88
N SER A 254 -3.89 -5.36 22.95
CA SER A 254 -3.69 -4.19 22.09
C SER A 254 -5.01 -3.65 21.55
N ASP A 255 -5.07 -2.34 21.33
CA ASP A 255 -6.23 -1.65 20.82
C ASP A 255 -5.82 -0.42 19.98
N SER A 256 -6.21 -0.43 18.71
CA SER A 256 -6.00 0.69 17.77
C SER A 256 -7.29 1.46 17.46
N GLY A 257 -8.41 1.10 18.11
CA GLY A 257 -9.75 1.58 17.81
C GLY A 257 -10.40 0.91 16.58
N ARG A 258 -9.61 0.52 15.57
CA ARG A 258 -10.09 -0.29 14.42
C ARG A 258 -9.90 -1.78 14.65
N GLU A 259 -8.79 -2.14 15.27
CA GLU A 259 -8.37 -3.52 15.49
C GLU A 259 -7.93 -3.68 16.95
N LYS A 260 -8.32 -4.80 17.55
CA LYS A 260 -8.11 -5.11 18.96
C LYS A 260 -7.77 -6.58 19.14
N PHE A 261 -6.82 -6.86 20.03
CA PHE A 261 -6.49 -8.21 20.46
C PHE A 261 -6.84 -8.37 21.93
N LEU A 262 -7.42 -9.51 22.28
CA LEU A 262 -7.70 -9.87 23.66
C LEU A 262 -7.39 -11.34 23.92
N THR A 263 -7.00 -11.65 25.15
CA THR A 263 -6.71 -13.01 25.61
C THR A 263 -7.69 -13.38 26.71
N ILE A 264 -8.22 -14.60 26.65
CA ILE A 264 -9.21 -15.09 27.60
C ILE A 264 -9.11 -16.61 27.78
N SER A 265 -9.33 -17.07 29.00
CA SER A 265 -9.42 -18.49 29.36
C SER A 265 -10.84 -18.77 29.81
N ILE A 266 -11.50 -19.75 29.21
CA ILE A 266 -12.87 -20.16 29.55
C ILE A 266 -12.93 -21.66 29.83
N ASP A 267 -13.71 -22.07 30.84
CA ASP A 267 -13.85 -23.48 31.23
C ASP A 267 -15.01 -24.19 30.52
N GLU A 268 -16.00 -23.42 30.06
CA GLU A 268 -17.22 -23.91 29.44
C GLU A 268 -17.68 -22.96 28.30
N PRO A 269 -18.59 -23.40 27.41
CA PRO A 269 -19.06 -22.57 26.31
C PRO A 269 -19.57 -21.22 26.82
N SER A 270 -19.08 -20.15 26.21
CA SER A 270 -19.24 -18.80 26.76
C SER A 270 -19.40 -17.74 25.66
N TRP A 271 -20.16 -16.70 25.99
CA TRP A 271 -20.20 -15.48 25.20
C TRP A 271 -19.13 -14.51 25.69
N VAL A 272 -18.23 -14.09 24.80
CA VAL A 272 -17.26 -13.03 25.08
C VAL A 272 -17.88 -11.70 24.66
N VAL A 273 -18.04 -10.80 25.62
CA VAL A 273 -18.55 -9.44 25.43
C VAL A 273 -17.37 -8.47 25.44
N VAL A 274 -17.29 -7.64 24.40
CA VAL A 274 -16.40 -6.47 24.36
C VAL A 274 -17.27 -5.24 24.49
N ASN A 275 -17.04 -4.46 25.54
CA ASN A 275 -17.81 -3.30 25.96
C ASN A 275 -17.54 -2.09 25.05
N GLU A 276 -17.82 -2.24 23.76
CA GLU A 276 -17.67 -1.22 22.72
C GLU A 276 -18.84 -1.28 21.76
N SER A 277 -19.22 -0.13 21.22
CA SER A 277 -20.38 -0.05 20.34
C SER A 277 -20.21 -0.95 19.12
N TYR A 278 -21.15 -1.88 18.98
CA TYR A 278 -21.31 -2.69 17.79
C TYR A 278 -21.85 -1.83 16.64
N PHE A 279 -21.37 -2.14 15.44
CA PHE A 279 -21.90 -1.63 14.19
C PHE A 279 -21.64 -2.67 13.07
N PRO A 280 -22.51 -2.80 12.07
CA PRO A 280 -22.27 -3.72 10.97
C PRO A 280 -20.90 -3.48 10.30
N GLY A 281 -20.05 -4.51 10.27
CA GLY A 281 -18.70 -4.43 9.72
C GLY A 281 -17.59 -4.90 10.65
N TRP A 282 -17.88 -5.09 11.95
CA TRP A 282 -16.99 -5.82 12.85
C TRP A 282 -16.88 -7.29 12.44
N ARG A 283 -15.67 -7.83 12.56
CA ARG A 283 -15.35 -9.25 12.39
C ARG A 283 -14.45 -9.66 13.55
N ALA A 284 -14.57 -10.90 13.98
CA ALA A 284 -13.70 -11.46 15.00
C ALA A 284 -13.04 -12.73 14.46
N PHE A 285 -11.89 -13.05 15.02
CA PHE A 285 -11.12 -14.23 14.66
C PHE A 285 -10.47 -14.84 15.89
N ILE A 286 -10.38 -16.16 15.94
CA ILE A 286 -9.49 -16.88 16.84
C ILE A 286 -8.11 -16.89 16.20
N VAL A 287 -7.14 -16.32 16.89
CA VAL A 287 -5.73 -16.31 16.50
C VAL A 287 -5.10 -17.59 17.06
N PRO A 288 -4.54 -18.46 16.21
CA PRO A 288 -3.90 -19.68 16.67
C PRO A 288 -2.57 -19.39 17.37
N ASP A 289 -2.20 -20.24 18.32
CA ASP A 289 -0.89 -20.18 19.01
C ASP A 289 0.28 -20.44 18.05
N ASP A 290 0.04 -21.26 17.02
CA ASP A 290 0.98 -21.47 15.92
C ASP A 290 0.91 -20.29 14.93
N PRO A 291 1.98 -19.48 14.78
CA PRO A 291 2.00 -18.35 13.86
C PRO A 291 1.77 -18.73 12.39
N GLU A 292 1.93 -20.01 12.04
CA GLU A 292 1.73 -20.54 10.68
C GLU A 292 0.29 -20.99 10.41
N ALA A 293 -0.52 -21.20 11.45
CA ALA A 293 -1.91 -21.58 11.31
C ALA A 293 -2.80 -20.39 10.91
N SER A 294 -3.86 -20.66 10.14
CA SER A 294 -4.83 -19.65 9.71
C SER A 294 -5.78 -19.27 10.85
N GLU A 295 -6.15 -18.00 10.91
CA GLU A 295 -7.16 -17.53 11.86
C GLU A 295 -8.54 -18.12 11.57
N THR A 296 -9.29 -18.49 12.61
CA THR A 296 -10.65 -19.03 12.48
C THR A 296 -11.67 -17.90 12.64
N PRO A 297 -12.57 -17.65 11.68
CA PRO A 297 -13.53 -16.55 11.77
C PRO A 297 -14.61 -16.82 12.83
N LEU A 298 -15.03 -15.75 13.50
CA LEU A 298 -16.15 -15.71 14.44
C LEU A 298 -17.15 -14.60 14.03
N ASP A 299 -18.43 -14.90 14.20
CA ASP A 299 -19.49 -13.92 13.97
C ASP A 299 -19.60 -12.96 15.17
N VAL A 300 -19.45 -11.67 14.89
CA VAL A 300 -19.66 -10.61 15.87
C VAL A 300 -21.13 -10.20 15.85
N GLN A 301 -21.79 -10.28 16.99
CA GLN A 301 -23.20 -9.96 17.17
C GLN A 301 -23.39 -8.73 18.06
N LEU A 302 -24.51 -8.06 17.88
CA LEU A 302 -24.98 -7.03 18.79
C LEU A 302 -25.54 -7.69 20.04
N VAL A 303 -24.93 -7.43 21.19
CA VAL A 303 -25.38 -7.95 22.48
C VAL A 303 -25.59 -6.81 23.47
N LEU A 304 -26.44 -7.02 24.48
CA LEU A 304 -26.66 -6.07 25.58
C LEU A 304 -26.99 -4.65 25.09
N GLY A 305 -27.77 -4.52 24.01
CA GLY A 305 -28.25 -3.25 23.47
C GLY A 305 -27.22 -2.42 22.71
N ASN A 306 -25.93 -2.57 22.99
CA ASN A 306 -24.89 -1.75 22.35
C ASN A 306 -23.59 -2.47 22.02
N PHE A 307 -23.28 -3.61 22.64
CA PHE A 307 -21.92 -4.15 22.65
C PHE A 307 -21.65 -5.21 21.58
N GLN A 308 -20.36 -5.50 21.38
CA GLN A 308 -19.89 -6.58 20.52
C GLN A 308 -19.87 -7.88 21.31
N GLY A 309 -20.49 -8.93 20.79
CA GLY A 309 -20.48 -10.28 21.38
C GLY A 309 -19.98 -11.31 20.38
N VAL A 310 -19.17 -12.27 20.84
CA VAL A 310 -18.79 -13.46 20.07
C VAL A 310 -19.02 -14.71 20.91
N TYR A 311 -19.38 -15.80 20.24
CA TYR A 311 -19.67 -17.06 20.89
C TYR A 311 -18.48 -18.01 20.75
N LEU A 312 -18.05 -18.61 21.87
CA LEU A 312 -17.02 -19.65 21.90
C LEU A 312 -17.66 -20.98 22.30
N GLU A 313 -17.53 -21.98 21.42
CA GLU A 313 -18.19 -23.28 21.53
C GLU A 313 -17.55 -24.22 22.56
N GLU A 314 -16.26 -24.07 22.84
CA GLU A 314 -15.49 -24.98 23.69
C GLU A 314 -14.72 -24.21 24.77
N GLY A 315 -14.40 -24.91 25.86
CA GLY A 315 -13.51 -24.39 26.89
C GLY A 315 -12.04 -24.44 26.42
N GLY A 316 -11.28 -23.41 26.73
CA GLY A 316 -9.87 -23.29 26.34
C GLY A 316 -9.29 -21.89 26.56
N ASP A 317 -8.01 -21.77 26.22
CA ASP A 317 -7.29 -20.50 26.16
C ASP A 317 -7.37 -19.95 24.73
N TYR A 318 -7.86 -18.72 24.59
CA TYR A 318 -8.08 -18.10 23.29
C TYR A 318 -7.40 -16.73 23.21
N THR A 319 -6.77 -16.48 22.07
CA THR A 319 -6.43 -15.13 21.61
C THR A 319 -7.44 -14.72 20.55
N LEU A 320 -8.21 -13.67 20.79
CA LEU A 320 -9.20 -13.16 19.85
C LEU A 320 -8.74 -11.85 19.22
N ARG A 321 -8.98 -11.71 17.91
CA ARG A 321 -8.74 -10.49 17.15
C ARG A 321 -10.05 -9.93 16.62
N PHE A 322 -10.40 -8.73 17.05
CA PHE A 322 -11.55 -7.98 16.54
C PHE A 322 -11.07 -6.92 15.55
N VAL A 323 -11.72 -6.81 14.40
CA VAL A 323 -11.38 -5.82 13.37
C VAL A 323 -12.61 -5.23 12.71
N TYR A 324 -12.67 -3.90 12.64
CA TYR A 324 -13.73 -3.17 11.96
C TYR A 324 -13.37 -2.94 10.48
N SER A 325 -14.12 -3.57 9.58
CA SER A 325 -13.93 -3.49 8.13
C SER A 325 -15.29 -3.38 7.40
N PRO A 326 -15.92 -2.19 7.44
CA PRO A 326 -17.26 -2.01 6.91
C PRO A 326 -17.28 -2.03 5.36
N ARG A 327 -18.33 -2.64 4.80
CA ARG A 327 -18.52 -2.72 3.33
C ARG A 327 -18.57 -1.35 2.66
N SER A 328 -19.13 -0.34 3.33
CA SER A 328 -19.20 1.03 2.80
C SER A 328 -17.81 1.62 2.54
N PHE A 329 -16.85 1.39 3.45
CA PHE A 329 -15.48 1.82 3.27
C PHE A 329 -14.77 1.05 2.15
N GLN A 330 -14.99 -0.27 2.08
CA GLN A 330 -14.43 -1.10 0.99
C GLN A 330 -14.96 -0.67 -0.39
N LEU A 331 -16.26 -0.39 -0.51
CA LEU A 331 -16.88 0.13 -1.73
C LEU A 331 -16.41 1.56 -2.05
N GLY A 332 -16.30 2.43 -1.05
CA GLY A 332 -15.76 3.78 -1.23
C GLY A 332 -14.32 3.77 -1.74
N ALA A 333 -13.48 2.89 -1.18
CA ALA A 333 -12.13 2.64 -1.65
C ALA A 333 -12.12 2.09 -3.09
N PHE A 334 -13.04 1.16 -3.42
CA PHE A 334 -13.20 0.65 -4.79
C PHE A 334 -13.53 1.75 -5.80
N PHE A 335 -14.57 2.55 -5.55
CA PHE A 335 -14.97 3.62 -6.47
C PHE A 335 -13.90 4.70 -6.60
N SER A 336 -13.22 5.05 -5.49
CA SER A 336 -12.10 6.00 -5.51
C SER A 336 -10.93 5.48 -6.33
N PHE A 337 -10.62 4.18 -6.20
CA PHE A 337 -9.58 3.52 -6.99
C PHE A 337 -9.92 3.53 -8.49
N VAL A 338 -11.14 3.11 -8.85
CA VAL A 338 -11.61 3.13 -10.25
C VAL A 338 -11.59 4.55 -10.82
N GLY A 339 -12.06 5.55 -10.06
CA GLY A 339 -11.98 6.95 -10.44
C GLY A 339 -10.55 7.41 -10.69
N GLY A 340 -9.61 7.03 -9.82
CA GLY A 340 -8.18 7.29 -9.98
C GLY A 340 -7.61 6.66 -11.26
N VAL A 341 -7.92 5.39 -11.54
CA VAL A 341 -7.50 4.70 -12.77
C VAL A 341 -8.06 5.38 -14.02
N LEU A 342 -9.32 5.83 -13.99
CA LEU A 342 -9.94 6.55 -15.09
C LEU A 342 -9.29 7.92 -15.33
N LEU A 343 -9.03 8.70 -14.28
CA LEU A 343 -8.33 9.99 -14.38
C LEU A 343 -6.93 9.82 -14.93
N LEU A 344 -6.21 8.80 -14.43
CA LEU A 344 -4.92 8.39 -14.95
C LEU A 344 -5.04 8.08 -16.44
N PHE A 345 -6.00 7.24 -16.86
CA PHE A 345 -6.18 6.85 -18.25
C PHE A 345 -6.47 8.05 -19.16
N MET A 346 -7.36 8.95 -18.72
CA MET A 346 -7.63 10.20 -19.42
C MET A 346 -6.37 11.07 -19.56
N GLY A 347 -5.56 11.17 -18.51
CA GLY A 347 -4.26 11.85 -18.54
C GLY A 347 -3.29 11.20 -19.53
N GLY A 348 -3.22 9.87 -19.58
CA GLY A 348 -2.42 9.11 -20.55
C GLY A 348 -2.87 9.36 -21.99
N VAL A 349 -4.18 9.32 -22.25
CA VAL A 349 -4.76 9.64 -23.57
C VAL A 349 -4.48 11.09 -23.96
N TRP A 350 -4.58 12.03 -23.02
CA TRP A 350 -4.27 13.44 -23.25
C TRP A 350 -2.79 13.64 -23.62
N LEU A 351 -1.86 13.01 -22.87
CA LEU A 351 -0.43 13.01 -23.19
C LEU A 351 -0.16 12.40 -24.57
N TRP A 352 -0.81 11.28 -24.90
CA TRP A 352 -0.69 10.65 -26.22
C TRP A 352 -1.15 11.60 -27.34
N ARG A 353 -2.28 12.28 -27.17
CA ARG A 353 -2.77 13.27 -28.14
C ARG A 353 -1.82 14.46 -28.31
N LEU A 354 -1.16 14.90 -27.24
CA LEU A 354 -0.19 16.00 -27.29
C LEU A 354 1.08 15.64 -28.04
N TYR A 355 1.65 14.47 -27.78
CA TYR A 355 2.98 14.11 -28.28
C TYR A 355 2.99 13.28 -29.57
N ILE A 356 1.92 12.52 -29.83
CA ILE A 356 1.89 11.50 -30.90
C ILE A 356 0.77 11.77 -31.91
N GLY A 357 -0.43 12.16 -31.44
CA GLY A 357 -1.64 12.27 -32.27
C GLY A 357 -1.67 13.39 -33.32
N ARG A 358 -0.59 14.16 -33.52
CA ARG A 358 -0.50 15.29 -34.46
C ARG A 358 0.51 15.12 -35.61
N GLY A 359 1.15 13.95 -35.74
CA GLY A 359 2.16 13.73 -36.79
C GLY A 359 1.60 13.08 -38.05
N ASP A 360 1.84 13.67 -39.22
CA ASP A 360 1.56 13.08 -40.55
C ASP A 360 2.23 11.69 -40.70
N GLU A 361 1.49 10.72 -41.25
CA GLU A 361 1.92 9.31 -41.45
C GLU A 361 3.15 9.14 -42.38
N THR A 362 3.55 10.21 -43.07
CA THR A 362 4.63 10.24 -44.06
C THR A 362 6.01 10.50 -43.45
N ASN A 363 6.11 10.94 -42.19
CA ASN A 363 7.40 11.29 -41.58
C ASN A 363 8.02 10.12 -40.80
N THR A 364 9.16 9.61 -41.27
CA THR A 364 9.92 8.50 -40.65
C THR A 364 10.25 8.77 -39.18
N ALA A 365 10.55 10.02 -38.82
CA ALA A 365 10.83 10.40 -37.43
C ALA A 365 9.59 10.26 -36.53
N ALA A 366 8.40 10.60 -37.04
CA ALA A 366 7.15 10.44 -36.32
C ALA A 366 6.79 8.97 -36.12
N ARG A 367 7.08 8.11 -37.11
CA ARG A 367 6.88 6.65 -37.01
C ARG A 367 7.80 6.02 -35.95
N VAL A 368 9.07 6.41 -35.91
CA VAL A 368 10.03 5.94 -34.88
C VAL A 368 9.62 6.44 -33.49
N ALA A 369 9.24 7.71 -33.35
CA ALA A 369 8.75 8.26 -32.09
C ALA A 369 7.48 7.53 -31.61
N ARG A 370 6.51 7.25 -32.49
CA ARG A 370 5.28 6.51 -32.15
C ARG A 370 5.55 5.05 -31.78
N ASN A 371 6.51 4.40 -32.44
CA ASN A 371 6.86 3.00 -32.16
C ASN A 371 7.82 2.81 -30.98
N SER A 372 8.45 3.88 -30.48
CA SER A 372 9.36 3.83 -29.32
C SER A 372 8.83 4.56 -28.09
N LEU A 373 8.36 5.81 -28.21
CA LEU A 373 7.90 6.61 -27.07
C LEU A 373 6.49 6.22 -26.60
N ALA A 374 5.59 5.83 -27.51
CA ALA A 374 4.21 5.47 -27.12
C ALA A 374 4.20 4.23 -26.21
N PRO A 375 4.88 3.11 -26.54
CA PRO A 375 4.97 1.97 -25.64
C PRO A 375 5.63 2.32 -24.31
N ILE A 376 6.62 3.22 -24.30
CA ILE A 376 7.29 3.66 -23.06
C ILE A 376 6.29 4.36 -22.12
N ILE A 377 5.55 5.35 -22.63
CA ILE A 377 4.56 6.10 -21.84
C ILE A 377 3.45 5.17 -21.36
N LEU A 378 2.94 4.29 -22.23
CA LEU A 378 1.89 3.32 -21.88
C LEU A 378 2.38 2.28 -20.86
N ASN A 379 3.62 1.82 -20.94
CA ASN A 379 4.17 0.90 -19.94
C ASN A 379 4.35 1.59 -18.57
N LEU A 380 4.83 2.84 -18.54
CA LEU A 380 4.91 3.60 -17.30
C LEU A 380 3.52 3.84 -16.69
N PHE A 381 2.55 4.12 -17.54
CA PHE A 381 1.15 4.25 -17.18
C PHE A 381 0.59 2.97 -16.53
N ASN A 382 0.79 1.82 -17.20
CA ASN A 382 0.37 0.52 -16.69
C ASN A 382 1.04 0.20 -15.36
N ARG A 383 2.33 0.54 -15.21
CA ARG A 383 3.06 0.34 -13.97
C ARG A 383 2.47 1.13 -12.81
N GLY A 384 2.01 2.36 -13.06
CA GLY A 384 1.30 3.16 -12.07
C GLY A 384 0.00 2.51 -11.60
N ILE A 385 -0.80 1.96 -12.53
CA ILE A 385 -2.02 1.22 -12.20
C ILE A 385 -1.69 -0.06 -11.41
N ASP A 386 -0.72 -0.87 -11.87
CA ASP A 386 -0.31 -2.09 -11.17
C ASP A 386 0.18 -1.79 -9.75
N PHE A 387 0.88 -0.66 -9.57
CA PHE A 387 1.36 -0.23 -8.25
C PHE A 387 0.22 0.22 -7.33
N ALA A 388 -0.72 1.01 -7.86
CA ALA A 388 -1.91 1.43 -7.12
C ALA A 388 -2.78 0.20 -6.76
N PHE A 389 -2.98 -0.72 -7.70
CA PHE A 389 -3.70 -1.97 -7.46
C PHE A 389 -2.99 -2.80 -6.40
N ALA A 390 -1.66 -2.92 -6.47
CA ALA A 390 -0.88 -3.61 -5.46
C ALA A 390 -1.06 -3.01 -4.05
N ALA A 391 -1.15 -1.69 -3.94
CA ALA A 391 -1.35 -1.01 -2.65
C ALA A 391 -2.70 -1.35 -1.99
N VAL A 392 -3.75 -1.52 -2.80
CA VAL A 392 -5.07 -1.92 -2.30
C VAL A 392 -5.12 -3.43 -2.07
N MET A 393 -4.57 -4.23 -3.00
CA MET A 393 -4.49 -5.68 -2.91
C MET A 393 -3.79 -6.15 -1.63
N LEU A 394 -2.63 -5.55 -1.30
CA LEU A 394 -1.86 -5.90 -0.10
C LEU A 394 -2.64 -5.61 1.19
N ARG A 395 -3.39 -4.50 1.25
CA ARG A 395 -4.17 -4.11 2.42
C ARG A 395 -5.42 -4.97 2.64
N ILE A 396 -6.03 -5.45 1.56
CA ILE A 396 -7.22 -6.31 1.67
C ILE A 396 -6.81 -7.73 2.04
N LEU A 397 -5.71 -8.24 1.47
CA LEU A 397 -5.25 -9.61 1.70
C LEU A 397 -4.42 -9.78 2.97
N GLY A 398 -3.75 -8.73 3.45
CA GLY A 398 -2.75 -8.88 4.51
C GLY A 398 -1.53 -9.69 4.05
N PRO A 399 -0.54 -9.93 4.92
CA PRO A 399 0.73 -10.54 4.54
C PRO A 399 0.65 -12.02 4.16
N ALA A 400 -0.22 -12.82 4.80
CA ALA A 400 -0.30 -14.26 4.53
C ALA A 400 -0.85 -14.56 3.12
N ASP A 401 -2.05 -14.08 2.81
CA ASP A 401 -2.68 -14.29 1.50
C ASP A 401 -1.92 -13.59 0.37
N ALA A 402 -1.36 -12.40 0.62
CA ALA A 402 -0.50 -11.74 -0.35
C ALA A 402 0.75 -12.57 -0.65
N GLY A 403 1.30 -13.26 0.35
CA GLY A 403 2.41 -14.18 0.20
C GLY A 403 2.05 -15.41 -0.62
N LEU A 404 0.91 -16.05 -0.34
CA LEU A 404 0.40 -17.18 -1.13
C LEU A 404 0.18 -16.78 -2.60
N TYR A 405 -0.42 -15.62 -2.84
CA TYR A 405 -0.61 -15.10 -4.19
C TYR A 405 0.73 -14.81 -4.89
N GLN A 406 1.68 -14.18 -4.19
CA GLN A 406 3.01 -13.89 -4.74
C GLN A 406 3.76 -15.17 -5.09
N TYR A 407 3.73 -16.18 -4.22
CA TYR A 407 4.27 -17.51 -4.48
C TYR A 407 3.63 -18.14 -5.71
N ALA A 408 2.29 -18.13 -5.79
CA ALA A 408 1.57 -18.68 -6.93
C ALA A 408 1.90 -17.97 -8.25
N VAL A 409 2.07 -16.65 -8.22
CA VAL A 409 2.49 -15.84 -9.38
C VAL A 409 3.92 -16.20 -9.81
N VAL A 410 4.87 -16.38 -8.89
CA VAL A 410 6.24 -16.78 -9.25
C VAL A 410 6.27 -18.13 -9.94
N VAL A 411 5.56 -19.13 -9.37
CA VAL A 411 5.43 -20.45 -10.00
C VAL A 411 4.73 -20.34 -11.35
N PHE A 412 3.66 -19.55 -11.46
CA PHE A 412 2.99 -19.27 -12.74
C PHE A 412 3.97 -18.72 -13.78
N VAL A 413 4.82 -17.76 -13.43
CA VAL A 413 5.79 -17.17 -14.37
C VAL A 413 6.81 -18.23 -14.85
N TRP A 414 7.24 -19.15 -13.99
CA TRP A 414 8.12 -20.24 -14.40
C TRP A 414 7.50 -21.11 -15.50
N PHE A 415 6.21 -21.46 -15.34
CA PHE A 415 5.48 -22.21 -16.36
C PHE A 415 5.08 -21.36 -17.58
N ASP A 416 4.90 -20.06 -17.44
CA ASP A 416 4.72 -19.14 -18.57
C ASP A 416 5.96 -19.13 -19.48
N ILE A 417 7.16 -19.09 -18.89
CA ILE A 417 8.43 -19.17 -19.64
C ILE A 417 8.52 -20.51 -20.39
N PHE A 418 8.17 -21.61 -19.72
CA PHE A 418 8.16 -22.94 -20.33
C PHE A 418 7.18 -23.04 -21.51
N THR A 419 5.96 -22.51 -21.37
CA THR A 419 4.91 -22.59 -22.40
C THR A 419 5.13 -21.64 -23.57
N ASN A 420 5.77 -20.48 -23.34
CA ASN A 420 6.16 -19.57 -24.42
C ASN A 420 7.45 -20.01 -25.13
N PHE A 421 8.33 -20.77 -24.50
CA PHE A 421 9.52 -21.45 -25.06
C PHE A 421 10.39 -20.61 -26.02
N GLY A 422 10.49 -19.29 -25.82
CA GLY A 422 11.19 -18.38 -26.73
C GLY A 422 10.53 -18.17 -28.11
N LEU A 423 9.33 -18.72 -28.32
CA LEU A 423 8.59 -18.69 -29.58
C LEU A 423 8.15 -17.28 -29.99
N ASN A 424 8.07 -16.32 -29.05
CA ASN A 424 7.77 -14.92 -29.36
C ASN A 424 8.84 -14.31 -30.28
N THR A 425 10.11 -14.48 -29.92
CA THR A 425 11.26 -13.97 -30.67
C THR A 425 11.39 -14.68 -32.02
N PHE A 426 11.19 -16.01 -32.02
CA PHE A 426 11.19 -16.80 -33.25
C PHE A 426 10.11 -16.31 -34.24
N LEU A 427 8.85 -16.21 -33.77
CA LEU A 427 7.71 -15.78 -34.58
C LEU A 427 7.93 -14.37 -35.15
N THR A 428 8.38 -13.44 -34.30
CA THR A 428 8.64 -12.05 -34.72
C THR A 428 9.68 -12.01 -35.84
N ARG A 429 10.78 -12.76 -35.70
CA ARG A 429 11.88 -12.79 -36.66
C ARG A 429 11.50 -13.44 -37.99
N GLU A 430 10.84 -14.60 -37.97
CA GLU A 430 10.48 -15.31 -39.20
C GLU A 430 9.38 -14.59 -39.98
N VAL A 431 8.38 -14.03 -39.30
CA VAL A 431 7.33 -13.25 -39.99
C VAL A 431 7.87 -11.92 -40.52
N ALA A 432 8.84 -11.29 -39.84
CA ALA A 432 9.50 -10.11 -40.37
C ALA A 432 10.30 -10.40 -41.66
N ARG A 433 10.79 -11.65 -41.84
CA ARG A 433 11.48 -12.11 -43.06
C ARG A 433 10.52 -12.48 -44.18
N ASP A 434 9.44 -13.17 -43.87
CA ASP A 434 8.42 -13.61 -44.83
C ASP A 434 7.01 -13.31 -44.30
N ARG A 435 6.53 -12.09 -44.61
CA ARG A 435 5.24 -11.57 -44.13
C ARG A 435 4.05 -12.34 -44.73
N ASP A 436 4.19 -12.95 -45.90
CA ASP A 436 3.10 -13.68 -46.58
C ASP A 436 2.79 -15.01 -45.90
N ARG A 437 3.75 -15.56 -45.14
CA ARG A 437 3.59 -16.79 -44.36
C ARG A 437 3.21 -16.55 -42.89
N ALA A 438 2.87 -15.32 -42.52
CA ALA A 438 2.44 -14.93 -41.17
C ALA A 438 1.48 -15.93 -40.51
N GLY A 439 0.37 -16.25 -41.18
CA GLY A 439 -0.63 -17.20 -40.67
C GLY A 439 -0.10 -18.62 -40.47
N HIS A 440 0.84 -19.08 -41.30
CA HIS A 440 1.44 -20.40 -41.18
C HIS A 440 2.37 -20.52 -39.97
N TYR A 441 3.23 -19.51 -39.75
CA TYR A 441 4.09 -19.45 -38.57
C TYR A 441 3.26 -19.29 -37.29
N PHE A 442 2.23 -18.44 -37.31
CA PHE A 442 1.33 -18.25 -36.18
C PHE A 442 0.60 -19.54 -35.79
N LEU A 443 0.06 -20.30 -36.76
CA LEU A 443 -0.60 -21.57 -36.49
C LEU A 443 0.35 -22.58 -35.83
N ASN A 444 1.54 -22.80 -36.42
CA ASN A 444 2.48 -23.81 -35.91
C ASN A 444 3.04 -23.42 -34.53
N THR A 445 3.31 -22.13 -34.30
CA THR A 445 3.72 -21.66 -32.96
C THR A 445 2.58 -21.77 -31.94
N SER A 446 1.34 -21.50 -32.32
CA SER A 446 0.17 -21.64 -31.43
C SER A 446 -0.08 -23.09 -31.04
N VAL A 447 0.04 -24.03 -31.99
CA VAL A 447 -0.11 -25.46 -31.73
C VAL A 447 1.02 -25.97 -30.82
N MET A 448 2.26 -25.51 -31.06
CA MET A 448 3.40 -25.83 -30.18
C MET A 448 3.17 -25.35 -28.75
N ARG A 449 2.66 -24.13 -28.56
CA ARG A 449 2.30 -23.60 -27.23
C ARG A 449 1.23 -24.44 -26.55
N LEU A 450 0.19 -24.83 -27.28
CA LEU A 450 -0.87 -25.69 -26.72
C LEU A 450 -0.31 -27.06 -26.29
N ILE A 451 0.57 -27.66 -27.08
CA ILE A 451 1.28 -28.90 -26.70
C ILE A 451 2.09 -28.67 -25.43
N LEU A 452 2.86 -27.57 -25.35
CA LEU A 452 3.67 -27.26 -24.18
C LEU A 452 2.83 -26.98 -22.93
N VAL A 453 1.66 -26.35 -23.05
CA VAL A 453 0.73 -26.16 -21.92
C VAL A 453 0.19 -27.51 -21.44
N ILE A 454 -0.17 -28.41 -22.35
CA ILE A 454 -0.65 -29.76 -21.97
C ILE A 454 0.48 -30.56 -21.33
N VAL A 455 1.67 -30.57 -21.94
CA VAL A 455 2.85 -31.27 -21.42
C VAL A 455 3.28 -30.70 -20.05
N GLY A 456 3.16 -29.39 -19.85
CA GLY A 456 3.51 -28.71 -18.61
C GLY A 456 2.60 -29.05 -17.41
N VAL A 457 1.42 -29.66 -17.64
CA VAL A 457 0.55 -30.13 -16.54
C VAL A 457 1.26 -31.17 -15.69
N LEU A 458 2.03 -32.07 -16.29
CA LEU A 458 2.76 -33.11 -15.58
C LEU A 458 3.83 -32.56 -14.63
N PRO A 459 4.77 -31.69 -15.05
CA PRO A 459 5.74 -31.08 -14.14
C PRO A 459 5.07 -30.16 -13.11
N LEU A 460 3.97 -29.48 -13.41
CA LEU A 460 3.22 -28.72 -12.40
C LEU A 460 2.62 -29.65 -11.34
N ALA A 461 1.93 -30.71 -11.76
CA ALA A 461 1.36 -31.69 -10.84
C ALA A 461 2.44 -32.36 -10.00
N GLY A 462 3.59 -32.68 -10.60
CA GLY A 462 4.77 -33.18 -9.90
C GLY A 462 5.35 -32.19 -8.89
N PHE A 463 5.41 -30.91 -9.25
CA PHE A 463 5.85 -29.84 -8.35
C PHE A 463 4.91 -29.67 -7.15
N ILE A 464 3.59 -29.63 -7.38
CA ILE A 464 2.59 -29.54 -6.31
C ILE A 464 2.65 -30.80 -5.43
N ALA A 465 2.71 -31.99 -6.02
CA ALA A 465 2.81 -33.24 -5.28
C ALA A 465 4.09 -33.29 -4.42
N ALA A 466 5.23 -32.84 -4.95
CA ALA A 466 6.47 -32.74 -4.19
C ALA A 466 6.36 -31.74 -3.03
N ARG A 467 5.74 -30.57 -3.26
CA ARG A 467 5.49 -29.57 -2.21
C ARG A 467 4.55 -30.08 -1.13
N GLN A 468 3.56 -30.91 -1.46
CA GLN A 468 2.66 -31.53 -0.49
C GLN A 468 3.31 -32.69 0.28
N ALA A 469 4.24 -33.43 -0.35
CA ALA A 469 4.83 -34.62 0.24
C ALA A 469 6.09 -34.34 1.09
N PHE A 470 6.90 -33.34 0.71
CA PHE A 470 8.23 -33.12 1.29
C PHE A 470 8.36 -31.84 2.12
N VAL A 471 7.35 -30.97 2.12
CA VAL A 471 7.39 -29.69 2.84
C VAL A 471 6.18 -29.59 3.75
N SER A 472 6.43 -29.35 5.03
CA SER A 472 5.41 -29.14 6.05
C SER A 472 5.46 -27.69 6.54
N PRO A 473 4.31 -27.01 6.72
CA PRO A 473 2.95 -27.49 6.47
C PRO A 473 2.61 -27.68 4.98
N ALA A 474 1.62 -28.52 4.72
CA ALA A 474 1.04 -28.75 3.40
C ALA A 474 0.59 -27.41 2.78
N LEU A 475 0.72 -27.28 1.46
CA LEU A 475 0.29 -26.07 0.77
C LEU A 475 -1.22 -25.95 0.86
N ASP A 476 -1.69 -24.77 1.29
CA ASP A 476 -3.11 -24.50 1.45
C ASP A 476 -3.91 -24.79 0.17
N SER A 477 -5.10 -25.36 0.36
CA SER A 477 -6.05 -25.70 -0.69
C SER A 477 -6.41 -24.49 -1.58
N THR A 478 -6.49 -23.29 -1.01
CA THR A 478 -6.78 -22.07 -1.77
C THR A 478 -5.61 -21.69 -2.68
N ALA A 479 -4.37 -21.89 -2.22
CA ALA A 479 -3.16 -21.65 -3.00
C ALA A 479 -3.01 -22.68 -4.14
N VAL A 480 -3.31 -23.95 -3.89
CA VAL A 480 -3.35 -25.00 -4.93
C VAL A 480 -4.39 -24.66 -5.99
N LEU A 481 -5.59 -24.22 -5.58
CA LEU A 481 -6.65 -23.82 -6.51
C LEU A 481 -6.24 -22.57 -7.32
N ALA A 482 -5.65 -21.56 -6.66
CA ALA A 482 -5.15 -20.36 -7.33
C ALA A 482 -4.06 -20.70 -8.36
N LEU A 483 -3.11 -21.58 -8.04
CA LEU A 483 -2.10 -22.10 -8.97
C LEU A 483 -2.74 -22.78 -10.17
N GLY A 484 -3.74 -23.65 -9.94
CA GLY A 484 -4.47 -24.32 -11.02
C GLY A 484 -5.19 -23.34 -11.95
N LEU A 485 -5.86 -22.33 -11.39
CA LEU A 485 -6.55 -21.29 -12.18
C LEU A 485 -5.57 -20.41 -12.96
N LEU A 486 -4.46 -19.98 -12.34
CA LEU A 486 -3.39 -19.25 -13.02
C LEU A 486 -2.81 -20.07 -14.19
N TYR A 487 -2.60 -21.38 -13.98
CA TYR A 487 -2.11 -22.28 -15.01
C TYR A 487 -3.11 -22.43 -16.18
N ILE A 488 -4.41 -22.57 -15.90
CA ILE A 488 -5.45 -22.53 -16.96
C ILE A 488 -5.39 -21.21 -17.74
N GLY A 489 -5.12 -20.10 -17.03
CA GLY A 489 -4.90 -18.78 -17.62
C GLY A 489 -3.73 -18.71 -18.61
N LEU A 490 -2.77 -19.64 -18.59
CA LEU A 490 -1.67 -19.72 -19.56
C LEU A 490 -2.14 -20.00 -20.99
N LEU A 491 -3.27 -20.70 -21.15
CA LEU A 491 -3.83 -21.01 -22.48
C LEU A 491 -4.13 -19.71 -23.27
N PRO A 492 -5.05 -18.83 -22.82
CA PRO A 492 -5.28 -17.57 -23.52
C PRO A 492 -4.05 -16.64 -23.46
N ASN A 493 -3.25 -16.67 -22.39
CA ASN A 493 -2.05 -15.83 -22.28
C ASN A 493 -1.05 -16.13 -23.41
N SER A 494 -0.66 -17.40 -23.57
CA SER A 494 0.35 -17.82 -24.56
C SER A 494 -0.10 -17.55 -26.01
N LEU A 495 -1.40 -17.59 -26.29
CA LEU A 495 -1.95 -17.23 -27.60
C LEU A 495 -1.96 -15.70 -27.80
N SER A 496 -2.27 -14.94 -26.75
CA SER A 496 -2.23 -13.47 -26.78
C SER A 496 -0.81 -12.92 -27.02
N THR A 497 0.21 -13.55 -26.42
CA THR A 497 1.62 -13.19 -26.66
C THR A 497 2.06 -13.54 -28.07
N GLY A 498 1.55 -14.65 -28.65
CA GLY A 498 1.73 -14.98 -30.06
C GLY A 498 1.15 -13.92 -31.00
N MET A 499 -0.06 -13.43 -30.74
CA MET A 499 -0.65 -12.33 -31.52
C MET A 499 0.14 -11.03 -31.35
N THR A 500 0.59 -10.74 -30.13
CA THR A 500 1.45 -9.59 -29.83
C THR A 500 2.75 -9.63 -30.63
N ALA A 501 3.41 -10.79 -30.71
CA ALA A 501 4.60 -10.99 -31.54
C ALA A 501 4.32 -10.76 -33.03
N LEU A 502 3.11 -11.11 -33.51
CA LEU A 502 2.71 -10.85 -34.88
C LEU A 502 2.61 -9.34 -35.16
N PHE A 503 1.96 -8.57 -34.28
CA PHE A 503 1.90 -7.11 -34.39
C PHE A 503 3.30 -6.47 -34.37
N TYR A 504 4.22 -6.98 -33.53
CA TYR A 504 5.61 -6.52 -33.55
C TYR A 504 6.32 -6.82 -34.88
N ALA A 505 6.10 -7.99 -35.49
CA ALA A 505 6.66 -8.34 -36.80
C ALA A 505 6.21 -7.40 -37.93
N PHE A 506 5.00 -6.85 -37.81
CA PHE A 506 4.43 -5.85 -38.72
C PHE A 506 4.72 -4.40 -38.29
N GLU A 507 5.62 -4.17 -37.32
CA GLU A 507 6.01 -2.85 -36.81
C GLU A 507 4.85 -2.02 -36.21
N GLN A 508 3.84 -2.70 -35.67
CA GLN A 508 2.65 -2.08 -35.06
C GLN A 508 2.64 -2.25 -33.54
N ALA A 509 3.69 -1.78 -32.87
CA ALA A 509 3.86 -1.89 -31.42
C ALA A 509 2.78 -1.15 -30.60
N GLU A 510 2.18 -0.11 -31.16
CA GLU A 510 1.16 0.70 -30.47
C GLU A 510 -0.11 -0.10 -30.15
N TYR A 511 -0.55 -0.98 -31.06
CA TYR A 511 -1.80 -1.73 -30.86
C TYR A 511 -1.71 -2.71 -29.68
N PRO A 512 -0.69 -3.61 -29.60
CA PRO A 512 -0.49 -4.42 -28.40
C PRO A 512 -0.28 -3.61 -27.13
N SER A 513 0.38 -2.45 -27.20
CA SER A 513 0.57 -1.58 -26.02
C SER A 513 -0.74 -1.00 -25.51
N ALA A 514 -1.65 -0.60 -26.42
CA ALA A 514 -2.98 -0.15 -26.08
C ALA A 514 -3.84 -1.28 -25.50
N VAL A 515 -3.77 -2.49 -26.08
CA VAL A 515 -4.47 -3.66 -25.53
C VAL A 515 -3.91 -4.07 -24.17
N ALA A 516 -2.59 -4.00 -23.97
CA ALA A 516 -1.97 -4.23 -22.66
C ALA A 516 -2.48 -3.22 -21.61
N THR A 517 -2.70 -1.96 -22.00
CA THR A 517 -3.30 -0.96 -21.12
C THR A 517 -4.73 -1.31 -20.73
N LEU A 518 -5.54 -1.76 -21.70
CA LEU A 518 -6.89 -2.28 -21.42
C LEU A 518 -6.84 -3.51 -20.50
N ALA A 519 -5.88 -4.41 -20.71
CA ALA A 519 -5.69 -5.59 -19.87
C ALA A 519 -5.31 -5.21 -18.43
N THR A 520 -4.39 -4.25 -18.25
CA THR A 520 -4.01 -3.74 -16.92
C THR A 520 -5.19 -3.08 -16.21
N ILE A 521 -5.98 -2.25 -16.90
CA ILE A 521 -7.19 -1.64 -16.32
C ILE A 521 -8.20 -2.73 -15.95
N SER A 522 -8.46 -3.68 -16.85
CA SER A 522 -9.41 -4.77 -16.62
C SER A 522 -8.98 -5.63 -15.42
N LYS A 523 -7.70 -6.02 -15.36
CA LYS A 523 -7.12 -6.76 -14.24
C LYS A 523 -7.29 -5.99 -12.92
N ALA A 524 -7.00 -4.70 -12.90
CA ALA A 524 -7.09 -3.89 -11.69
C ALA A 524 -8.55 -3.71 -11.22
N VAL A 525 -9.47 -3.43 -12.13
CA VAL A 525 -10.90 -3.22 -11.82
C VAL A 525 -11.56 -4.52 -11.39
N PHE A 526 -11.46 -5.57 -12.20
CA PHE A 526 -12.06 -6.87 -11.88
C PHE A 526 -11.36 -7.56 -10.71
N GLY A 527 -10.03 -7.37 -10.58
CA GLY A 527 -9.27 -7.88 -9.45
C GLY A 527 -9.71 -7.23 -8.14
N LEU A 528 -9.91 -5.90 -8.14
CA LEU A 528 -10.40 -5.23 -6.95
C LEU A 528 -11.85 -5.61 -6.63
N LEU A 529 -12.69 -5.75 -7.66
CA LEU A 529 -14.06 -6.24 -7.49
C LEU A 529 -14.06 -7.64 -6.83
N ALA A 530 -13.20 -8.54 -7.29
CA ALA A 530 -13.09 -9.88 -6.72
C ALA A 530 -12.66 -9.85 -5.24
N LEU A 531 -11.73 -8.97 -4.88
CA LEU A 531 -11.28 -8.78 -3.50
C LEU A 531 -12.38 -8.21 -2.60
N VAL A 532 -13.11 -7.19 -3.07
CA VAL A 532 -14.21 -6.58 -2.31
C VAL A 532 -15.38 -7.55 -2.12
N LEU A 533 -15.62 -8.43 -3.09
CA LEU A 533 -16.61 -9.51 -2.97
C LEU A 533 -16.15 -10.67 -2.07
N GLY A 534 -14.92 -10.63 -1.56
CA GLY A 534 -14.40 -11.66 -0.65
C GLY A 534 -13.90 -12.93 -1.34
N TYR A 535 -13.69 -12.93 -2.65
CA TYR A 535 -13.15 -14.10 -3.37
C TYR A 535 -11.64 -14.31 -3.17
N GLY A 536 -10.95 -13.39 -2.48
CA GLY A 536 -9.54 -13.52 -2.10
C GLY A 536 -8.60 -13.79 -3.28
N ILE A 537 -7.57 -14.59 -3.04
CA ILE A 537 -6.55 -14.95 -4.04
C ILE A 537 -7.10 -15.80 -5.19
N VAL A 538 -8.13 -16.62 -4.92
CA VAL A 538 -8.80 -17.45 -5.93
C VAL A 538 -9.55 -16.58 -6.93
N GLY A 539 -10.23 -15.54 -6.44
CA GLY A 539 -10.85 -14.52 -7.28
C GLY A 539 -9.84 -13.80 -8.18
N LEU A 540 -8.68 -13.42 -7.64
CA LEU A 540 -7.59 -12.82 -8.44
C LEU A 540 -7.09 -13.77 -9.54
N ALA A 541 -6.93 -15.05 -9.23
CA ALA A 541 -6.55 -16.06 -10.20
C ALA A 541 -7.61 -16.21 -11.30
N ALA A 542 -8.90 -16.26 -10.95
CA ALA A 542 -10.00 -16.34 -11.92
C ALA A 542 -10.07 -15.10 -12.84
N VAL A 543 -9.87 -13.90 -12.29
CA VAL A 543 -9.81 -12.65 -13.05
C VAL A 543 -8.68 -12.67 -14.08
N SER A 544 -7.56 -13.33 -13.80
CA SER A 544 -6.46 -13.45 -14.75
C SER A 544 -6.90 -14.20 -16.03
N ILE A 545 -7.69 -15.27 -15.90
CA ILE A 545 -8.23 -16.04 -17.04
C ILE A 545 -9.11 -15.14 -17.89
N PHE A 546 -10.04 -14.44 -17.24
CA PHE A 546 -10.97 -13.52 -17.90
C PHE A 546 -10.24 -12.40 -18.65
N THR A 547 -9.25 -11.78 -18.00
CA THR A 547 -8.46 -10.70 -18.60
C THR A 547 -7.61 -11.19 -19.77
N ASN A 548 -6.99 -12.37 -19.64
CA ASN A 548 -6.20 -12.97 -20.72
C ASN A 548 -7.09 -13.33 -21.91
N PHE A 549 -8.31 -13.81 -21.67
CA PHE A 549 -9.26 -14.13 -22.73
C PHE A 549 -9.75 -12.89 -23.48
N ILE A 550 -10.08 -11.81 -22.76
CA ILE A 550 -10.39 -10.50 -23.36
C ILE A 550 -9.22 -10.02 -24.20
N THR A 551 -8.00 -10.03 -23.65
CA THR A 551 -6.77 -9.60 -24.33
C THR A 551 -6.58 -10.38 -25.62
N PHE A 552 -6.69 -11.71 -25.57
CA PHE A 552 -6.58 -12.57 -26.73
C PHE A 552 -7.64 -12.24 -27.79
N SER A 553 -8.91 -12.09 -27.38
CA SER A 553 -10.02 -11.80 -28.29
C SER A 553 -9.86 -10.45 -29.00
N VAL A 554 -9.46 -9.41 -28.28
CA VAL A 554 -9.22 -8.07 -28.85
C VAL A 554 -8.02 -8.08 -29.80
N LEU A 555 -6.95 -8.80 -29.47
CA LEU A 555 -5.78 -8.94 -30.35
C LEU A 555 -6.12 -9.72 -31.62
N VAL A 556 -6.84 -10.84 -31.52
CA VAL A 556 -7.28 -11.62 -32.68
C VAL A 556 -8.21 -10.80 -33.57
N TYR A 557 -9.16 -10.08 -32.99
CA TYR A 557 -10.08 -9.23 -33.74
C TYR A 557 -9.34 -8.15 -34.54
N GLY A 558 -8.39 -7.44 -33.93
CA GLY A 558 -7.58 -6.42 -34.61
C GLY A 558 -6.54 -7.00 -35.57
N GLY A 559 -6.03 -8.19 -35.27
CA GLY A 559 -4.99 -8.88 -36.03
C GLY A 559 -5.51 -9.81 -37.11
N ARG A 560 -6.83 -9.93 -37.30
CA ARG A 560 -7.47 -10.88 -38.25
C ARG A 560 -6.92 -10.77 -39.67
N ARG A 561 -6.50 -9.57 -40.07
CA ARG A 561 -5.91 -9.32 -41.39
C ARG A 561 -4.58 -10.03 -41.62
N TYR A 562 -3.80 -10.27 -40.56
CA TYR A 562 -2.52 -10.98 -40.63
C TYR A 562 -2.68 -12.50 -40.69
N LEU A 563 -3.90 -12.97 -40.41
CA LEU A 563 -4.27 -14.37 -40.43
C LEU A 563 -4.92 -14.76 -41.77
N HIS A 564 -5.01 -13.84 -42.73
CA HIS A 564 -5.46 -14.17 -44.08
C HIS A 564 -4.51 -15.20 -44.73
N GLY A 565 -5.08 -16.24 -45.33
CA GLY A 565 -4.30 -17.34 -45.91
C GLY A 565 -3.88 -18.43 -44.92
N LEU A 566 -4.48 -18.50 -43.73
CA LEU A 566 -4.25 -19.58 -42.76
C LEU A 566 -4.56 -20.95 -43.40
N LYS A 567 -3.52 -21.64 -43.86
CA LYS A 567 -3.61 -23.03 -44.28
C LYS A 567 -3.40 -23.89 -43.04
N TRP A 568 -4.42 -24.66 -42.66
CA TRP A 568 -4.36 -25.63 -41.57
C TRP A 568 -3.44 -26.81 -41.94
N ARG A 569 -2.13 -26.53 -41.99
CA ARG A 569 -1.08 -27.50 -42.29
C ARG A 569 -0.03 -27.41 -41.19
N LEU A 570 -0.03 -28.43 -40.35
CA LEU A 570 1.00 -28.62 -39.32
C LEU A 570 2.30 -29.05 -40.00
N ASP A 571 3.37 -28.32 -39.72
CA ASP A 571 4.70 -28.61 -40.20
C ASP A 571 5.56 -29.08 -39.02
N ARG A 572 5.75 -30.40 -38.93
CA ARG A 572 6.55 -31.02 -37.87
C ARG A 572 8.03 -30.63 -37.96
N ALA A 573 8.55 -30.43 -39.16
CA ALA A 573 9.94 -30.02 -39.35
C ALA A 573 10.13 -28.58 -38.86
N LEU A 574 9.17 -27.69 -39.13
CA LEU A 574 9.16 -26.34 -38.58
C LEU A 574 9.04 -26.37 -37.05
N MET A 575 8.17 -27.19 -36.46
CA MET A 575 8.05 -27.32 -35.00
C MET A 575 9.34 -27.80 -34.33
N TRP A 576 10.04 -28.75 -34.95
CA TRP A 576 11.34 -29.19 -34.47
C TRP A 576 12.42 -28.10 -34.59
N LEU A 577 12.43 -27.36 -35.71
CA LEU A 577 13.32 -26.22 -35.89
C LEU A 577 13.07 -25.14 -34.83
N MET A 578 11.81 -24.81 -34.58
CA MET A 578 11.39 -23.86 -33.54
C MET A 578 11.91 -24.27 -32.16
N ALA A 579 11.73 -25.54 -31.78
CA ALA A 579 12.23 -26.06 -30.52
C ALA A 579 13.77 -25.96 -30.42
N ARG A 580 14.48 -26.38 -31.48
CA ARG A 580 15.94 -26.37 -31.52
C ARG A 580 16.55 -24.97 -31.51
N GLU A 581 15.89 -23.98 -32.11
CA GLU A 581 16.40 -22.59 -32.11
C GLU A 581 16.01 -21.83 -30.84
N SER A 582 14.86 -22.14 -30.24
CA SER A 582 14.32 -21.34 -29.14
C SER A 582 14.68 -21.85 -27.74
N TRP A 583 15.13 -23.11 -27.58
CA TRP A 583 15.52 -23.65 -26.26
C TRP A 583 16.62 -22.83 -25.55
N PRO A 584 17.66 -22.27 -26.20
CA PRO A 584 18.67 -21.48 -25.49
C PRO A 584 18.08 -20.16 -24.99
N LEU A 585 17.15 -19.57 -25.75
CA LEU A 585 16.43 -18.36 -25.35
C LEU A 585 15.52 -18.65 -24.16
N MET A 586 14.81 -19.78 -24.16
CA MET A 586 14.02 -20.23 -23.02
C MET A 586 14.88 -20.42 -21.78
N ILE A 587 16.01 -21.13 -21.88
CA ILE A 587 16.90 -21.36 -20.73
C ILE A 587 17.45 -20.04 -20.20
N ASN A 588 17.88 -19.14 -21.07
CA ASN A 588 18.37 -17.82 -20.65
C ASN A 588 17.31 -17.03 -19.88
N HIS A 589 16.07 -17.03 -20.38
CA HIS A 589 14.98 -16.33 -19.73
C HIS A 589 14.60 -16.99 -18.40
N PHE A 590 14.60 -18.32 -18.35
CA PHE A 590 14.33 -19.10 -17.14
C PHE A 590 15.40 -18.90 -16.07
N LEU A 591 16.69 -18.93 -16.43
CA LEU A 591 17.80 -18.65 -15.51
C LEU A 591 17.73 -17.23 -14.96
N ALA A 592 17.42 -16.25 -15.82
CA ALA A 592 17.21 -14.87 -15.37
C ALA A 592 16.04 -14.77 -14.38
N GLN A 593 14.95 -15.51 -14.60
CA GLN A 593 13.81 -15.52 -13.69
C GLN A 593 14.14 -16.17 -12.34
N ILE A 594 14.83 -17.31 -12.36
CA ILE A 594 15.30 -17.99 -11.13
C ILE A 594 16.21 -17.06 -10.34
N PHE A 595 17.15 -16.39 -11.00
CA PHE A 595 18.09 -15.47 -10.35
C PHE A 595 17.40 -14.42 -9.46
N PHE A 596 16.24 -13.90 -9.89
CA PHE A 596 15.53 -12.84 -9.19
C PHE A 596 14.46 -13.31 -8.21
N GLN A 597 13.98 -14.56 -8.30
CA GLN A 597 12.75 -14.99 -7.60
C GLN A 597 12.80 -16.37 -6.95
N ILE A 598 13.92 -17.10 -7.05
CA ILE A 598 14.03 -18.42 -6.42
C ILE A 598 13.94 -18.33 -4.89
N ASP A 599 14.41 -17.24 -4.33
CA ASP A 599 14.30 -16.90 -2.91
C ASP A 599 12.85 -16.88 -2.41
N ILE A 600 11.89 -16.38 -3.19
CA ILE A 600 10.45 -16.38 -2.82
C ILE A 600 9.94 -17.81 -2.61
N VAL A 601 10.30 -18.74 -3.50
CA VAL A 601 9.90 -20.15 -3.41
C VAL A 601 10.59 -20.85 -2.24
N LEU A 602 11.86 -20.53 -1.97
CA LEU A 602 12.59 -21.06 -0.83
C LEU A 602 12.07 -20.51 0.51
N ILE A 603 11.75 -19.21 0.59
CA ILE A 603 11.15 -18.61 1.79
C ILE A 603 9.79 -19.25 2.08
N GLU A 604 8.94 -19.44 1.06
CA GLU A 604 7.63 -20.08 1.25
C GLU A 604 7.78 -21.49 1.83
N GLY A 605 8.67 -22.30 1.25
CA GLY A 605 8.85 -23.68 1.68
C GLY A 605 9.58 -23.86 3.03
N ILE A 606 10.17 -22.80 3.59
CA ILE A 606 10.96 -22.89 4.84
C ILE A 606 10.31 -22.10 5.99
N HIS A 607 9.77 -20.92 5.71
CA HIS A 607 9.20 -19.99 6.71
C HIS A 607 7.73 -19.63 6.43
N GLY A 608 7.12 -20.23 5.42
CA GLY A 608 5.71 -20.02 5.10
C GLY A 608 5.37 -18.73 4.36
N ALA A 609 4.09 -18.60 4.01
CA ALA A 609 3.59 -17.56 3.12
C ALA A 609 3.62 -16.14 3.72
N ARG A 610 3.40 -15.99 5.02
CA ARG A 610 3.40 -14.67 5.67
C ARG A 610 4.73 -13.93 5.46
N MET A 611 5.87 -14.63 5.60
CA MET A 611 7.19 -14.05 5.36
C MET A 611 7.40 -13.68 3.89
N VAL A 612 6.86 -14.48 2.96
CA VAL A 612 6.85 -14.16 1.53
C VAL A 612 6.08 -12.86 1.25
N GLY A 613 4.94 -12.65 1.91
CA GLY A 613 4.17 -11.41 1.77
C GLY A 613 4.94 -10.19 2.27
N GLN A 614 5.56 -10.28 3.44
CA GLN A 614 6.41 -9.22 4.01
C GLN A 614 7.58 -8.89 3.06
N TYR A 615 8.28 -9.91 2.55
CA TYR A 615 9.35 -9.74 1.56
C TYR A 615 8.83 -9.19 0.22
N GLY A 616 7.66 -9.62 -0.22
CA GLY A 616 7.03 -9.25 -1.47
C GLY A 616 6.67 -7.76 -1.57
N VAL A 617 6.35 -7.10 -0.45
CA VAL A 617 6.12 -5.64 -0.43
C VAL A 617 7.39 -4.88 -0.80
N ALA A 618 8.54 -5.29 -0.27
CA ALA A 618 9.83 -4.70 -0.64
C ALA A 618 10.13 -4.94 -2.13
N TYR A 619 9.83 -6.14 -2.63
CA TYR A 619 10.11 -6.53 -4.01
C TYR A 619 9.35 -5.67 -5.03
N LYS A 620 8.11 -5.28 -4.72
CA LYS A 620 7.31 -4.37 -5.56
C LYS A 620 7.97 -3.01 -5.75
N TRP A 621 8.62 -2.45 -4.72
CA TRP A 621 9.36 -1.19 -4.83
C TRP A 621 10.61 -1.35 -5.71
N VAL A 622 11.41 -2.40 -5.48
CA VAL A 622 12.61 -2.69 -6.28
C VAL A 622 12.24 -2.84 -7.76
N LEU A 623 11.19 -3.60 -8.06
CA LEU A 623 10.72 -3.75 -9.44
C LEU A 623 10.16 -2.44 -10.04
N ALA A 624 9.61 -1.53 -9.24
CA ALA A 624 9.13 -0.24 -9.74
C ALA A 624 10.29 0.67 -10.17
N ILE A 625 11.40 0.63 -9.43
CA ILE A 625 12.60 1.44 -9.66
C ILE A 625 13.41 0.93 -10.86
N ASN A 626 13.41 -0.38 -11.12
CA ASN A 626 14.12 -1.00 -12.25
C ASN A 626 13.62 -0.60 -13.64
N ILE A 627 12.57 0.21 -13.73
CA ILE A 627 12.15 0.83 -15.00
C ILE A 627 13.16 1.86 -15.54
N ILE A 628 13.89 2.52 -14.64
CA ILE A 628 14.89 3.56 -14.97
C ILE A 628 16.04 2.99 -15.82
N PRO A 629 16.78 1.94 -15.38
CA PRO A 629 17.86 1.38 -16.18
C PRO A 629 17.35 0.77 -17.48
N ALA A 630 16.14 0.19 -17.49
CA ALA A 630 15.57 -0.41 -18.70
C ALA A 630 15.40 0.63 -19.82
N PHE A 631 14.87 1.81 -19.53
CA PHE A 631 14.77 2.88 -20.53
C PHE A 631 16.13 3.46 -20.90
N PHE A 632 17.03 3.59 -19.93
CA PHE A 632 18.37 4.08 -20.18
C PHE A 632 19.14 3.17 -21.14
N THR A 633 19.14 1.85 -20.90
CA THR A 633 19.83 0.87 -21.75
C THR A 633 19.17 0.72 -23.11
N MET A 634 17.84 0.74 -23.18
CA MET A 634 17.10 0.72 -24.46
C MET A 634 17.48 1.89 -25.36
N ALA A 635 17.64 3.10 -24.80
CA ALA A 635 18.06 4.28 -25.56
C ALA A 635 19.53 4.21 -26.00
N LEU A 636 20.39 3.59 -25.19
CA LEU A 636 21.83 3.55 -25.44
C LEU A 636 22.26 2.39 -26.36
N LEU A 637 21.46 1.32 -26.42
CA LEU A 637 21.77 0.10 -27.18
C LEU A 637 22.09 0.37 -28.66
N PRO A 638 21.28 1.11 -29.45
CA PRO A 638 21.58 1.32 -30.88
C PRO A 638 22.92 2.04 -31.10
N VAL A 639 23.26 2.98 -30.22
CA VAL A 639 24.53 3.71 -30.26
C VAL A 639 25.69 2.77 -29.94
N MET A 640 25.54 1.94 -28.90
CA MET A 640 26.53 0.94 -28.51
C MET A 640 26.75 -0.13 -29.58
N SER A 641 25.69 -0.67 -30.19
CA SER A 641 25.81 -1.69 -31.24
C SER A 641 26.56 -1.18 -32.47
N ARG A 642 26.32 0.08 -32.87
CA ARG A 642 27.06 0.72 -33.97
C ARG A 642 28.54 0.92 -33.60
N GLN A 643 28.80 1.51 -32.43
CA GLN A 643 30.17 1.82 -31.98
C GLN A 643 31.00 0.57 -31.69
N ALA A 644 30.39 -0.55 -31.29
CA ALA A 644 31.07 -1.81 -31.03
C ALA A 644 31.90 -2.29 -32.24
N HIS A 645 31.43 -1.99 -33.46
CA HIS A 645 32.04 -2.39 -34.72
C HIS A 645 32.86 -1.26 -35.37
N GLU A 646 32.42 0.00 -35.21
CA GLU A 646 33.01 1.15 -35.91
C GLU A 646 34.06 1.91 -35.09
N ASP A 647 33.83 2.08 -33.78
CA ASP A 647 34.70 2.90 -32.90
C ASP A 647 34.65 2.38 -31.46
N ARG A 648 35.58 1.46 -31.14
CA ARG A 648 35.68 0.85 -29.81
C ARG A 648 36.05 1.84 -28.71
N GLU A 649 36.77 2.91 -29.03
CA GLU A 649 37.12 3.93 -28.03
C GLU A 649 35.90 4.80 -27.70
N ALA A 650 35.07 5.14 -28.70
CA ALA A 650 33.79 5.78 -28.46
C ALA A 650 32.84 4.89 -27.67
N PHE A 651 32.78 3.59 -27.98
CA PHE A 651 32.02 2.62 -27.20
C PHE A 651 32.45 2.63 -25.73
N LYS A 652 33.76 2.55 -25.47
CA LYS A 652 34.32 2.54 -24.12
C LYS A 652 34.02 3.83 -23.36
N ARG A 653 34.15 4.99 -24.00
CA ARG A 653 33.80 6.29 -23.40
C ARG A 653 32.31 6.38 -23.06
N ASN A 654 31.44 5.98 -23.98
CA ASN A 654 29.99 6.02 -23.78
C ASN A 654 29.52 5.02 -22.70
N PHE A 655 30.13 3.84 -22.65
CA PHE A 655 29.93 2.88 -21.57
C PHE A 655 30.34 3.46 -20.21
N GLY A 656 31.54 4.05 -20.11
CA GLY A 656 32.02 4.69 -18.89
C GLY A 656 31.11 5.81 -18.41
N LEU A 657 30.67 6.69 -19.32
CA LEU A 657 29.70 7.75 -19.01
C LEU A 657 28.36 7.17 -18.54
N GLY A 658 27.87 6.11 -19.19
CA GLY A 658 26.63 5.45 -18.79
C GLY A 658 26.68 4.85 -17.39
N ILE A 659 27.77 4.17 -17.03
CA ILE A 659 27.98 3.65 -15.67
C ILE A 659 28.02 4.80 -14.65
N LYS A 660 28.77 5.88 -14.92
CA LYS A 660 28.82 7.05 -14.03
C LYS A 660 27.43 7.65 -13.79
N LEU A 661 26.63 7.82 -14.85
CA LEU A 661 25.27 8.37 -14.74
C LEU A 661 24.34 7.45 -13.94
N LEU A 662 24.36 6.14 -14.21
CA LEU A 662 23.54 5.18 -13.50
C LEU A 662 23.92 5.10 -12.02
N VAL A 663 25.21 5.02 -11.68
CA VAL A 663 25.68 4.96 -10.29
C VAL A 663 25.38 6.27 -9.55
N ALA A 664 25.57 7.42 -10.22
CA ALA A 664 25.24 8.73 -9.66
C ALA A 664 23.75 8.92 -9.37
N LEU A 665 22.87 8.14 -10.00
CA LEU A 665 21.44 8.13 -9.71
C LEU A 665 21.02 7.01 -8.75
N ALA A 666 21.61 5.81 -8.89
CA ALA A 666 21.22 4.63 -8.12
C ALA A 666 21.53 4.76 -6.63
N LEU A 667 22.70 5.34 -6.28
CA LEU A 667 23.13 5.48 -4.89
C LEU A 667 22.23 6.40 -4.04
N PRO A 668 21.89 7.64 -4.46
CA PRO A 668 20.97 8.47 -3.68
C PRO A 668 19.56 7.86 -3.63
N VAL A 669 19.14 7.13 -4.67
CA VAL A 669 17.88 6.36 -4.63
C VAL A 669 17.95 5.26 -3.57
N ALA A 670 19.04 4.48 -3.50
CA ALA A 670 19.21 3.46 -2.48
C ALA A 670 19.16 4.06 -1.06
N VAL A 671 19.90 5.15 -0.82
CA VAL A 671 19.90 5.87 0.47
C VAL A 671 18.50 6.38 0.83
N PHE A 672 17.81 7.04 -0.10
CA PHE A 672 16.45 7.53 0.10
C PHE A 672 15.50 6.41 0.51
N PHE A 673 15.51 5.29 -0.22
CA PHE A 673 14.62 4.16 0.04
C PHE A 673 14.96 3.43 1.35
N THR A 674 16.25 3.35 1.73
CA THR A 674 16.64 2.83 3.05
C THR A 674 16.05 3.69 4.17
N LEU A 675 16.14 5.02 4.07
CA LEU A 675 15.64 5.93 5.11
C LEU A 675 14.11 6.06 5.09
N ALA A 676 13.49 5.98 3.92
CA ALA A 676 12.04 6.05 3.74
C ALA A 676 11.34 4.68 3.82
N ALA A 677 12.04 3.59 4.13
CA ALA A 677 11.46 2.25 4.04
C ALA A 677 10.22 2.06 4.91
N HIS A 678 10.21 2.57 6.14
CA HIS A 678 9.07 2.50 7.03
C HIS A 678 7.81 3.20 6.47
N PRO A 679 7.84 4.51 6.12
CA PRO A 679 6.67 5.15 5.52
C PRO A 679 6.30 4.58 4.16
N LEU A 680 7.25 4.10 3.35
CA LEU A 680 6.96 3.48 2.05
C LEU A 680 6.26 2.12 2.20
N THR A 681 6.66 1.30 3.17
CA THR A 681 5.97 0.04 3.47
C THR A 681 4.58 0.29 4.06
N LEU A 682 4.44 1.27 4.96
CA LEU A 682 3.14 1.68 5.49
C LEU A 682 2.21 2.21 4.37
N LEU A 683 2.75 2.96 3.42
CA LEU A 683 2.03 3.48 2.25
C LEU A 683 1.63 2.38 1.26
N LEU A 684 2.44 1.32 1.11
CA LEU A 684 2.16 0.27 0.15
C LEU A 684 1.30 -0.85 0.75
N GLY A 685 1.75 -1.46 1.85
CA GLY A 685 1.10 -2.62 2.48
C GLY A 685 0.22 -2.28 3.68
N GLY A 686 0.54 -1.24 4.45
CA GLY A 686 -0.11 -0.95 5.73
C GLY A 686 0.68 -1.44 6.93
N ALA A 687 0.11 -1.28 8.14
CA ALA A 687 0.79 -1.56 9.40
C ALA A 687 1.15 -3.05 9.59
N GLU A 688 0.33 -3.97 9.06
CA GLU A 688 0.56 -5.43 9.15
C GLU A 688 1.84 -5.92 8.46
N PHE A 689 2.42 -5.11 7.56
CA PHE A 689 3.67 -5.42 6.89
C PHE A 689 4.90 -4.87 7.62
N LEU A 690 4.71 -4.13 8.71
CA LEU A 690 5.79 -3.59 9.53
C LEU A 690 6.07 -4.50 10.75
N PRO A 691 7.34 -4.56 11.21
CA PRO A 691 8.52 -3.88 10.66
C PRO A 691 9.19 -4.63 9.50
N ASP A 692 8.89 -5.92 9.31
CA ASP A 692 9.67 -6.82 8.46
C ASP A 692 9.73 -6.39 6.98
N GLY A 693 8.62 -5.94 6.41
CA GLY A 693 8.60 -5.45 5.03
C GLY A 693 9.46 -4.19 4.83
N ALA A 694 9.58 -3.33 5.85
CA ALA A 694 10.49 -2.19 5.81
C ALA A 694 11.95 -2.63 5.91
N ILE A 695 12.28 -3.57 6.79
CA ILE A 695 13.65 -4.12 6.91
C ILE A 695 14.06 -4.81 5.60
N ALA A 696 13.17 -5.60 5.00
CA ALA A 696 13.40 -6.23 3.70
C ALA A 696 13.72 -5.18 2.61
N LEU A 697 12.99 -4.06 2.57
CA LEU A 697 13.24 -2.97 1.64
C LEU A 697 14.58 -2.26 1.91
N GLN A 698 14.91 -2.01 3.19
CA GLN A 698 16.18 -1.40 3.59
C GLN A 698 17.40 -2.19 3.11
N LEU A 699 17.32 -3.52 3.18
CA LEU A 699 18.39 -4.41 2.74
C LEU A 699 18.39 -4.55 1.21
N MET A 700 17.26 -4.96 0.64
CA MET A 700 17.20 -5.34 -0.78
C MET A 700 17.46 -4.18 -1.74
N ILE A 701 17.18 -2.93 -1.34
CA ILE A 701 17.42 -1.78 -2.21
C ILE A 701 18.90 -1.60 -2.58
N TRP A 702 19.83 -2.09 -1.77
CA TRP A 702 21.26 -2.04 -2.08
C TRP A 702 21.69 -2.97 -3.23
N SER A 703 20.78 -3.82 -3.73
CA SER A 703 20.98 -4.53 -5.00
C SER A 703 20.90 -3.57 -6.21
N ILE A 704 20.16 -2.46 -6.10
CA ILE A 704 19.89 -1.53 -7.22
C ILE A 704 21.16 -0.93 -7.84
N PRO A 705 22.12 -0.36 -7.08
CA PRO A 705 23.34 0.20 -7.68
C PRO A 705 24.13 -0.80 -8.51
N ILE A 706 24.26 -2.05 -8.04
CA ILE A 706 25.00 -3.11 -8.75
C ILE A 706 24.16 -3.63 -9.91
N GLY A 707 22.86 -3.88 -9.70
CA GLY A 707 21.94 -4.36 -10.71
C GLY A 707 21.81 -3.41 -11.91
N TRP A 708 21.83 -2.10 -11.69
CA TRP A 708 21.82 -1.12 -12.78
C TRP A 708 23.13 -1.13 -13.58
N MET A 709 24.28 -1.31 -12.91
CA MET A 709 25.55 -1.53 -13.60
C MET A 709 25.53 -2.82 -14.41
N ASN A 710 24.98 -3.91 -13.86
CA ASN A 710 24.82 -5.18 -14.55
C ASN A 710 23.91 -5.06 -15.77
N SER A 711 22.80 -4.34 -15.64
CA SER A 711 21.88 -4.06 -16.75
C SER A 711 22.64 -3.43 -17.93
N LEU A 712 23.35 -2.32 -17.70
CA LEU A 712 24.12 -1.67 -18.77
C LEU A 712 25.24 -2.57 -19.32
N THR A 713 25.93 -3.29 -18.44
CA THR A 713 27.03 -4.18 -18.84
C THR A 713 26.53 -5.35 -19.69
N GLN A 714 25.37 -5.93 -19.35
CA GLN A 714 24.72 -6.97 -20.13
C GLN A 714 24.40 -6.48 -21.54
N TYR A 715 23.79 -5.31 -21.69
CA TYR A 715 23.51 -4.73 -23.01
C TYR A 715 24.78 -4.40 -23.79
N ALA A 716 25.83 -3.93 -23.13
CA ALA A 716 27.13 -3.71 -23.76
C ALA A 716 27.75 -5.02 -24.28
N LEU A 717 27.65 -6.12 -23.53
CA LEU A 717 28.12 -7.44 -23.98
C LEU A 717 27.29 -7.99 -25.13
N ILE A 718 25.98 -7.72 -25.15
CA ILE A 718 25.11 -8.05 -26.29
C ILE A 718 25.54 -7.27 -27.54
N ALA A 719 25.81 -5.97 -27.40
CA ALA A 719 26.30 -5.13 -28.49
C ALA A 719 27.66 -5.58 -29.06
N LEU A 720 28.45 -6.32 -28.28
CA LEU A 720 29.73 -6.93 -28.66
C LEU A 720 29.59 -8.39 -29.14
N ASP A 721 28.37 -8.88 -29.36
CA ASP A 721 28.04 -10.24 -29.79
C ASP A 721 28.49 -11.36 -28.82
N LEU A 722 28.66 -11.04 -27.54
CA LEU A 722 29.11 -11.98 -26.49
C LEU A 722 27.95 -12.70 -25.75
N GLN A 723 26.74 -12.67 -26.31
CA GLN A 723 25.52 -13.19 -25.67
C GLN A 723 25.61 -14.64 -25.15
N ARG A 724 26.37 -15.52 -25.81
CA ARG A 724 26.55 -16.91 -25.34
C ARG A 724 27.32 -17.02 -24.03
N ARG A 725 28.27 -16.10 -23.79
CA ARG A 725 29.07 -16.08 -22.56
C ARG A 725 28.30 -15.46 -21.39
N ILE A 726 27.30 -14.62 -21.70
CA ILE A 726 26.36 -14.08 -20.71
C ILE A 726 25.58 -15.21 -20.04
N THR A 727 25.14 -16.22 -20.81
CA THR A 727 24.47 -17.42 -20.26
C THR A 727 25.30 -18.11 -19.19
N THR A 728 26.60 -18.33 -19.43
CA THR A 728 27.48 -18.98 -18.46
C THR A 728 27.61 -18.16 -17.17
N ALA A 729 27.66 -16.83 -17.28
CA ALA A 729 27.69 -15.95 -16.11
C ALA A 729 26.40 -16.06 -15.29
N PHE A 730 25.23 -16.12 -15.94
CA PHE A 730 23.95 -16.35 -15.26
C PHE A 730 23.89 -17.72 -14.58
N ILE A 731 24.41 -18.78 -15.20
CA ILE A 731 24.47 -20.12 -14.56
C ILE A 731 25.27 -20.04 -13.26
N ILE A 732 26.43 -19.40 -13.28
CA ILE A 732 27.28 -19.23 -12.08
C ILE A 732 26.53 -18.43 -11.01
N ALA A 733 25.90 -17.32 -11.38
CA ALA A 733 25.21 -16.45 -10.45
C ALA A 733 23.96 -17.10 -9.84
N VAL A 734 23.19 -17.84 -10.65
CA VAL A 734 22.04 -18.64 -10.19
C VAL A 734 22.49 -19.77 -9.26
N ALA A 735 23.54 -20.51 -9.63
CA ALA A 735 24.07 -21.57 -8.77
C ALA A 735 24.51 -21.02 -7.41
N PHE A 736 25.23 -19.89 -7.41
CA PHE A 736 25.59 -19.18 -6.18
C PHE A 736 24.35 -18.77 -5.39
N ASN A 737 23.37 -18.12 -6.03
CA ASN A 737 22.16 -17.65 -5.39
C ASN A 737 21.39 -18.80 -4.71
N VAL A 738 21.16 -19.90 -5.42
CA VAL A 738 20.46 -21.09 -4.90
C VAL A 738 21.21 -21.72 -3.73
N ILE A 739 22.52 -21.93 -3.86
CA ILE A 739 23.33 -22.57 -2.80
C ILE A 739 23.34 -21.70 -1.54
N VAL A 740 23.61 -20.41 -1.67
CA VAL A 740 23.67 -19.49 -0.54
C VAL A 740 22.29 -19.35 0.11
N ASN A 741 21.22 -19.26 -0.68
CA ASN A 741 19.87 -19.21 -0.14
C ASN A 741 19.49 -20.50 0.61
N LEU A 742 19.82 -21.68 0.09
CA LEU A 742 19.58 -22.95 0.79
C LEU A 742 20.35 -23.06 2.13
N ILE A 743 21.53 -22.46 2.22
CA ILE A 743 22.34 -22.47 3.45
C ILE A 743 21.82 -21.44 4.47
N PHE A 744 21.50 -20.21 4.04
CA PHE A 744 21.28 -19.09 4.95
C PHE A 744 19.80 -18.73 5.18
N ILE A 745 18.87 -19.03 4.27
CA ILE A 745 17.43 -18.78 4.48
C ILE A 745 16.90 -19.54 5.72
N PRO A 746 17.25 -20.81 5.97
CA PRO A 746 16.77 -21.51 7.18
C PRO A 746 17.10 -20.78 8.47
N GLN A 747 18.24 -20.09 8.55
CA GLN A 747 18.72 -19.44 9.77
C GLN A 747 18.29 -17.97 9.88
N TYR A 748 18.20 -17.25 8.75
CA TYR A 748 18.03 -15.79 8.76
C TYR A 748 16.83 -15.29 7.93
N GLY A 749 16.03 -16.19 7.34
CA GLY A 749 14.80 -15.88 6.61
C GLY A 749 15.01 -14.89 5.46
N TYR A 750 14.09 -13.93 5.32
CA TYR A 750 14.12 -12.91 4.27
C TYR A 750 15.37 -12.01 4.30
N ARG A 751 16.03 -11.87 5.46
CA ARG A 751 17.25 -11.04 5.58
C ARG A 751 18.42 -11.68 4.84
N ALA A 752 18.55 -13.01 4.93
CA ALA A 752 19.51 -13.75 4.13
C ALA A 752 19.20 -13.61 2.64
N ALA A 753 17.94 -13.80 2.23
CA ALA A 753 17.54 -13.64 0.84
C ALA A 753 17.92 -12.26 0.26
N ALA A 754 17.64 -11.18 1.00
CA ALA A 754 18.00 -9.82 0.58
C ALA A 754 19.52 -9.65 0.41
N LEU A 755 20.34 -10.15 1.34
CA LEU A 755 21.80 -10.08 1.26
C LEU A 755 22.36 -10.97 0.14
N THR A 756 21.80 -12.17 -0.04
CA THR A 756 22.16 -13.08 -1.13
C THR A 756 21.91 -12.43 -2.49
N THR A 757 20.82 -11.67 -2.64
CA THR A 757 20.53 -10.93 -3.88
C THR A 757 21.61 -9.89 -4.18
N ILE A 758 22.05 -9.09 -3.20
CA ILE A 758 23.16 -8.14 -3.37
C ILE A 758 24.45 -8.87 -3.77
N ALA A 759 24.76 -9.97 -3.08
CA ALA A 759 25.94 -10.78 -3.37
C ALA A 759 25.85 -11.41 -4.77
N SER A 760 24.66 -11.86 -5.19
CA SER A 760 24.42 -12.47 -6.50
C SER A 760 24.61 -11.46 -7.64
N GLU A 761 24.18 -10.21 -7.45
CA GLU A 761 24.47 -9.11 -8.38
C GLU A 761 25.98 -8.84 -8.48
N LEU A 762 26.70 -8.88 -7.37
CA LEU A 762 28.17 -8.74 -7.38
C LEU A 762 28.84 -9.91 -8.10
N ILE A 763 28.41 -11.15 -7.83
CA ILE A 763 28.91 -12.36 -8.50
C ILE A 763 28.61 -12.32 -10.00
N LEU A 764 27.51 -11.72 -10.44
CA LEU A 764 27.20 -11.53 -11.86
C LEU A 764 28.09 -10.44 -12.52
N LEU A 765 28.37 -9.36 -11.78
CA LEU A 765 29.21 -8.25 -12.27
C LEU A 765 30.64 -8.69 -12.57
N LEU A 766 31.20 -9.63 -11.79
CA LEU A 766 32.60 -10.06 -11.95
C LEU A 766 32.88 -10.74 -13.32
N PRO A 767 32.14 -11.79 -13.75
CA PRO A 767 32.25 -12.34 -15.10
C PRO A 767 31.98 -11.30 -16.19
N PHE A 768 30.98 -10.43 -15.99
CA PHE A 768 30.66 -9.39 -16.96
C PHE A 768 31.81 -8.39 -17.16
N ALA A 769 32.40 -7.91 -16.06
CA ALA A 769 33.56 -7.03 -16.09
C ALA A 769 34.79 -7.73 -16.71
N TRP A 770 34.98 -9.02 -16.45
CA TRP A 770 36.05 -9.82 -17.06
C TRP A 770 35.88 -9.96 -18.58
N LEU A 771 34.67 -10.30 -19.04
CA LEU A 771 34.34 -10.39 -20.47
C LEU A 771 34.54 -9.05 -21.17
N LEU A 772 34.06 -7.97 -20.54
CA LEU A 772 34.18 -6.62 -21.10
C LEU A 772 35.65 -6.17 -21.17
N ARG A 773 36.45 -6.49 -20.16
CA ARG A 773 37.90 -6.23 -20.18
C ARG A 773 38.60 -6.94 -21.34
N GLY A 774 38.18 -8.16 -21.68
CA GLY A 774 38.68 -8.88 -22.84
C GLY A 774 38.31 -8.21 -24.18
N ALA A 775 37.14 -7.56 -24.25
CA ALA A 775 36.63 -6.98 -25.49
C ALA A 775 37.08 -5.53 -25.77
N ILE A 776 37.11 -4.67 -24.74
CA ILE A 776 37.38 -3.22 -24.87
C ILE A 776 38.53 -2.73 -23.96
N GLY A 777 39.26 -3.65 -23.34
CA GLY A 777 40.41 -3.35 -22.48
C GLY A 777 40.04 -2.93 -21.05
N ARG A 778 41.04 -2.51 -20.27
CA ARG A 778 40.85 -2.14 -18.85
C ARG A 778 39.94 -0.92 -18.71
N LEU A 779 38.93 -1.05 -17.85
CA LEU A 779 38.04 0.01 -17.39
C LEU A 779 38.46 0.47 -15.98
N LYS A 780 38.27 1.75 -15.70
CA LYS A 780 38.58 2.34 -14.39
C LYS A 780 37.32 2.33 -13.50
N TRP A 781 36.85 1.13 -13.15
CA TRP A 781 35.62 0.96 -12.35
C TRP A 781 35.62 1.77 -11.06
N PHE A 782 36.75 1.81 -10.35
CA PHE A 782 36.89 2.59 -9.12
C PHE A 782 36.59 4.08 -9.37
N ASP A 783 37.17 4.68 -10.42
CA ASP A 783 36.97 6.09 -10.79
C ASP A 783 35.51 6.43 -11.11
N TYR A 784 34.72 5.45 -11.53
CA TYR A 784 33.30 5.65 -11.85
C TYR A 784 32.42 5.67 -10.60
N ILE A 785 32.87 5.05 -9.49
CA ILE A 785 32.02 4.74 -8.33
C ILE A 785 32.36 5.60 -7.12
N TRP A 786 33.65 5.84 -6.83
CA TRP A 786 34.04 6.41 -5.53
C TRP A 786 33.46 7.81 -5.28
N ARG A 787 33.36 8.67 -6.31
CA ARG A 787 32.83 10.04 -6.17
C ARG A 787 31.32 10.05 -5.84
N PRO A 788 30.45 9.40 -6.64
CA PRO A 788 29.05 9.18 -6.25
C PRO A 788 28.87 8.51 -4.89
N PHE A 789 29.71 7.51 -4.58
CA PHE A 789 29.64 6.80 -3.31
C PHE A 789 29.94 7.71 -2.11
N THR A 790 31.00 8.51 -2.18
CA THR A 790 31.31 9.50 -1.14
C THR A 790 30.16 10.50 -0.97
N ALA A 791 29.58 11.01 -2.06
CA ALA A 791 28.42 11.90 -1.97
C ALA A 791 27.21 11.23 -1.30
N ALA A 792 26.95 9.95 -1.60
CA ALA A 792 25.84 9.19 -1.01
C ALA A 792 26.07 8.90 0.48
N VAL A 793 27.31 8.61 0.90
CA VAL A 793 27.66 8.45 2.32
C VAL A 793 27.45 9.76 3.08
N VAL A 794 27.86 10.90 2.51
CA VAL A 794 27.62 12.22 3.13
C VAL A 794 26.13 12.52 3.24
N MET A 795 25.34 12.21 2.19
CA MET A 795 23.88 12.30 2.22
C MET A 795 23.29 11.45 3.34
N LEU A 796 23.68 10.17 3.45
CA LEU A 796 23.18 9.26 4.47
C LEU A 796 23.47 9.79 5.88
N VAL A 797 24.73 10.13 6.17
CA VAL A 797 25.15 10.61 7.50
C VAL A 797 24.37 11.87 7.89
N LEU A 798 24.29 12.86 7.01
CA LEU A 798 23.60 14.11 7.33
C LEU A 798 22.09 13.93 7.48
N THR A 799 21.48 13.08 6.65
CA THR A 799 20.04 12.81 6.76
C THR A 799 19.71 12.11 8.07
N VAL A 800 20.54 11.13 8.50
CA VAL A 800 20.37 10.43 9.78
C VAL A 800 20.53 11.40 10.97
N LEU A 801 21.51 12.31 10.92
CA LEU A 801 21.72 13.31 11.98
C LEU A 801 20.56 14.32 12.08
N LEU A 802 19.91 14.67 10.97
CA LEU A 802 18.80 15.64 10.92
C LEU A 802 17.42 15.00 11.14
N GLN A 803 17.31 13.67 11.00
CA GLN A 803 16.04 12.95 11.11
C GLN A 803 15.28 13.21 12.44
N PRO A 804 15.94 13.25 13.63
CA PRO A 804 15.25 13.47 14.90
C PRO A 804 14.59 14.86 15.01
N VAL A 805 15.06 15.84 14.23
CA VAL A 805 14.54 17.21 14.27
C VAL A 805 13.29 17.33 13.38
N GLN A 806 13.41 16.98 12.10
CA GLN A 806 12.32 17.05 11.11
C GLN A 806 12.55 16.02 9.98
N PRO A 807 11.87 14.86 9.98
CA PRO A 807 12.16 13.76 9.07
C PRO A 807 12.02 14.11 7.57
N MET A 808 10.97 14.85 7.20
CA MET A 808 10.74 15.23 5.81
C MET A 808 11.78 16.23 5.29
N LEU A 809 12.11 17.25 6.09
CA LEU A 809 13.13 18.23 5.73
C LEU A 809 14.53 17.60 5.68
N ALA A 810 14.83 16.67 6.58
CA ALA A 810 16.09 15.92 6.55
C ALA A 810 16.25 15.17 5.23
N LEU A 811 15.21 14.47 4.78
CA LEU A 811 15.22 13.67 3.55
C LEU A 811 15.38 14.54 2.29
N VAL A 812 14.63 15.65 2.19
CA VAL A 812 14.74 16.61 1.08
C VAL A 812 16.10 17.32 1.10
N GLY A 813 16.54 17.76 2.28
CA GLY A 813 17.84 18.38 2.49
C GLY A 813 19.00 17.45 2.11
N GLY A 814 18.90 16.17 2.47
CA GLY A 814 19.87 15.13 2.12
C GLY A 814 20.08 14.98 0.62
N ILE A 815 18.99 14.98 -0.17
CA ILE A 815 19.08 14.97 -1.65
C ILE A 815 19.79 16.23 -2.15
N GLY A 816 19.48 17.40 -1.58
CA GLY A 816 20.17 18.65 -1.91
C GLY A 816 21.68 18.57 -1.62
N VAL A 817 22.06 18.02 -0.46
CA VAL A 817 23.46 17.83 -0.10
C VAL A 817 24.15 16.85 -1.04
N TYR A 818 23.50 15.74 -1.40
CA TYR A 818 24.05 14.80 -2.38
C TYR A 818 24.43 15.51 -3.68
N VAL A 819 23.51 16.31 -4.24
CA VAL A 819 23.75 17.06 -5.48
C VAL A 819 24.92 18.03 -5.31
N VAL A 820 24.96 18.79 -4.22
CA VAL A 820 26.04 19.75 -3.94
C VAL A 820 27.39 19.06 -3.83
N VAL A 821 27.50 18.01 -3.02
CA VAL A 821 28.74 17.25 -2.83
C VAL A 821 29.17 16.59 -4.13
N LEU A 822 28.23 16.03 -4.90
CA LEU A 822 28.53 15.44 -6.20
C LEU A 822 29.08 16.49 -7.18
N LEU A 823 28.51 17.69 -7.23
CA LEU A 823 29.03 18.80 -8.04
C LEU A 823 30.43 19.22 -7.60
N PHE A 824 30.71 19.27 -6.29
CA PHE A 824 32.05 19.56 -5.76
C PHE A 824 33.08 18.49 -6.11
N LEU A 825 32.70 17.20 -6.06
CA LEU A 825 33.59 16.08 -6.40
C LEU A 825 33.86 15.95 -7.91
N ARG A 826 33.12 16.68 -8.75
CA ARG A 826 33.28 16.73 -10.22
C ARG A 826 33.44 15.33 -10.85
N PRO A 827 32.46 14.41 -10.75
CA PRO A 827 32.58 13.04 -11.26
C PRO A 827 32.70 12.96 -12.79
N PHE A 828 32.26 14.00 -13.49
CA PHE A 828 32.33 14.10 -14.94
C PHE A 828 33.54 14.95 -15.35
N GLY A 829 34.34 14.48 -16.31
CA GLY A 829 35.42 15.26 -16.92
C GLY A 829 34.90 16.38 -17.81
N GLU A 830 35.77 17.28 -18.27
CA GLU A 830 35.37 18.44 -19.09
C GLU A 830 34.67 18.04 -20.40
N GLU A 831 35.16 17.01 -21.10
CA GLU A 831 34.52 16.48 -22.30
C GLU A 831 33.15 15.84 -22.02
N GLU A 832 33.00 15.16 -20.88
CA GLU A 832 31.72 14.56 -20.47
C GLU A 832 30.71 15.65 -20.10
N TRP A 833 31.16 16.69 -19.38
CA TRP A 833 30.33 17.84 -19.02
C TRP A 833 29.89 18.64 -20.24
N ALA A 834 30.78 18.87 -21.21
CA ALA A 834 30.45 19.53 -22.47
C ALA A 834 29.37 18.78 -23.27
N ARG A 835 29.30 17.45 -23.14
CA ARG A 835 28.24 16.62 -23.75
C ARG A 835 26.93 16.67 -22.97
N LEU A 836 26.97 16.85 -21.66
CA LEU A 836 25.79 16.92 -20.79
C LEU A 836 25.17 18.33 -20.73
N GLN A 837 25.97 19.39 -20.84
CA GLN A 837 25.55 20.80 -20.75
C GLN A 837 24.37 21.17 -21.69
N PRO A 838 24.31 20.69 -22.96
CA PRO A 838 23.17 20.95 -23.84
C PRO A 838 21.86 20.32 -23.35
N MET A 839 21.93 19.26 -22.55
CA MET A 839 20.78 18.51 -22.04
C MET A 839 20.23 19.10 -20.73
N LEU A 840 21.01 19.95 -20.03
CA LEU A 840 20.57 20.59 -18.79
C LEU A 840 19.59 21.76 -19.03
N PRO A 841 18.64 22.01 -18.11
CA PRO A 841 17.79 23.21 -18.10
C PRO A 841 18.62 24.50 -18.13
N ARG A 842 18.13 25.55 -18.81
CA ARG A 842 18.88 26.81 -19.07
C ARG A 842 19.50 27.45 -17.82
N PHE A 843 18.92 27.26 -16.63
CA PHE A 843 19.43 27.82 -15.37
C PHE A 843 20.63 27.05 -14.78
N LEU A 844 20.85 25.79 -15.16
CA LEU A 844 22.01 24.96 -14.75
C LEU A 844 23.17 24.99 -15.76
N ARG A 845 23.03 25.75 -16.87
CA ARG A 845 24.04 25.84 -17.93
C ARG A 845 25.15 26.86 -17.65
N ARG A 846 24.99 27.70 -16.62
CA ARG A 846 25.91 28.79 -16.26
C ARG A 846 26.87 28.37 -15.17
#